data_AF-A0A1I5DJS8-F1
#
_entry.id   AF-A0A1I5DJS8-F1
#
_cell.length_a   1.000
_cell.length_b   1.000
_cell.length_c   1.000
_cell.angle_alpha   90.00
_cell.angle_beta   90.00
_cell.angle_gamma   90.00
#
_symmetry.space_group_name_H-M   'P 1'
#
loop_
_entity.id
_entity.type
_entity.pdbx_description
1 polymer ?
#
loop_
_entity_poly.entity_id
_entity_poly.type
_entity_poly.pdbx_seq_one_letter_code
_entity_poly.pdbx_strand_id
1 'polypeptide(L)'
;MTGIGRPGEPHVWAAGADTTSVSSSAHSEPKCVPAEGDRVFNSVVERMRSEDSMATLASLPSGSGVAVPISSSGEGINAAKQNMDGLLEELDACHSAAMGAQSSSEAQELIDQVVKAGAAVLDYYASLSPDVARSILSEEQACRIRDRTLDAGNECNALAAPTIYALEKSRENAGKILERMRQSNAPPDQLIRAASGVAKHYLACTEWWEKKALRSERMQSVCAATASLPSATAEMRQAEQATLRLHTGWALNTRCVHLQSQVLLARVMIESHASTLDPAVRQILLGENGRARLLGIFMGDVVPAFLSTGDAVLNSKGQALDAEHCAVLEGVMERLSEFASALPNMVAELRNKGASPELPLDLLDQIVEEAWVTAHEVMRLLAVQPKTPAIIAPPTEAGLALPADAAGNDPAAEGSPARRKGKGKRRQAGGAGSSAAGQPEPQLARPDAVTTPTTKVIVLSDLGTKKLASPEEAHTRMSSSAREHLAIWQAPPSKETLTRLLARLDELLQFDLRSEQRAVSRARHMKPEDAEHVVDTVVERLQGQSAEIEACVTALDEPRRRGLLTPIQVPEVQKKIVRLKAMLSEVKGQARTATAQKASIEIDCMKTYAFPSQKYLERLQAAEELAPLESPRALKGEPGTLFELKLQPTPLRNGAVNPMWVHIHTKRPVYAWQLTTLIDAEFAACHVKSNEQRGYNRLWQNARAATGHEDVVIHRGKLTPAFCKSLLGSAFTGYPGYPLAGTGRGARR
;
A
#
# COMPACT_ATOMS: atom_id res chain seq x y z
N MET A 1 -29.47 18.70 9.26
CA MET A 1 -29.99 17.73 8.28
C MET A 1 -31.51 17.83 8.25
N THR A 2 -32.06 18.86 7.61
CA THR A 2 -33.50 19.00 7.36
C THR A 2 -33.64 19.47 5.93
N GLY A 3 -34.47 18.80 5.15
CA GLY A 3 -34.58 19.11 3.74
C GLY A 3 -35.62 18.37 2.94
N ILE A 4 -36.73 17.91 3.54
CA ILE A 4 -37.98 17.68 2.80
C ILE A 4 -39.16 18.04 3.71
N GLY A 5 -39.85 19.13 3.38
CA GLY A 5 -41.09 19.57 4.00
C GLY A 5 -41.59 20.84 3.32
N ARG A 6 -42.65 20.72 2.50
CA ARG A 6 -43.33 21.85 1.86
C ARG A 6 -44.20 22.61 2.90
N PRO A 7 -44.55 23.88 2.64
CA PRO A 7 -44.88 24.87 3.67
C PRO A 7 -46.37 24.89 4.04
N GLY A 8 -46.63 25.07 5.34
CA GLY A 8 -47.89 25.55 5.90
C GLY A 8 -47.57 26.50 7.06
N GLU A 9 -48.03 27.74 6.96
CA GLU A 9 -47.76 28.86 7.88
C GLU A 9 -48.40 28.71 9.28
N PRO A 10 -47.99 29.55 10.26
CA PRO A 10 -47.79 29.16 11.65
C PRO A 10 -48.90 29.64 12.60
N HIS A 11 -49.01 29.00 13.77
CA HIS A 11 -49.64 29.60 14.95
C HIS A 11 -48.71 29.62 16.16
N VAL A 12 -48.80 30.77 16.84
CA VAL A 12 -47.92 31.39 17.83
C VAL A 12 -48.40 31.07 19.24
N TRP A 13 -47.49 30.77 20.19
CA TRP A 13 -47.36 31.26 21.59
C TRP A 13 -46.27 30.42 22.29
N ALA A 14 -45.12 30.88 22.81
CA ALA A 14 -44.73 31.94 23.76
C ALA A 14 -44.91 31.58 25.26
N ALA A 15 -43.77 31.68 25.99
CA ALA A 15 -43.57 31.75 27.45
C ALA A 15 -43.84 30.47 28.28
N GLY A 16 -43.09 30.14 29.34
CA GLY A 16 -42.02 30.83 30.06
C GLY A 16 -41.50 29.94 31.19
N ALA A 17 -40.32 30.27 31.71
CA ALA A 17 -39.67 29.65 32.85
C ALA A 17 -40.39 29.97 34.18
N ASP A 18 -40.37 29.07 35.16
CA ASP A 18 -39.59 29.27 36.40
C ASP A 18 -39.74 28.16 37.45
N THR A 19 -38.57 27.80 37.98
CA THR A 19 -38.18 27.32 39.32
C THR A 19 -39.24 26.80 40.32
N THR A 20 -39.00 25.63 40.93
CA THR A 20 -38.43 25.50 42.29
C THR A 20 -38.24 24.04 42.68
N SER A 21 -37.08 23.72 43.27
CA SER A 21 -36.85 22.47 43.98
C SER A 21 -37.45 22.54 45.38
N VAL A 22 -37.92 21.41 45.92
CA VAL A 22 -37.62 20.91 47.27
C VAL A 22 -38.06 19.44 47.33
N SER A 23 -37.16 18.64 47.91
CA SER A 23 -37.15 17.19 48.06
C SER A 23 -38.37 16.57 48.73
N SER A 24 -38.70 15.34 48.33
CA SER A 24 -39.03 14.26 49.28
C SER A 24 -38.68 12.91 48.66
N SER A 25 -37.72 12.26 49.30
CA SER A 25 -37.27 10.89 49.07
C SER A 25 -38.37 9.89 49.36
N ALA A 26 -38.74 9.10 48.36
CA ALA A 26 -39.35 7.80 48.57
C ALA A 26 -38.67 6.80 47.62
N HIS A 27 -37.96 5.84 48.22
CA HIS A 27 -37.43 4.68 47.54
C HIS A 27 -38.58 3.96 46.80
N SER A 28 -38.49 3.93 45.48
CA SER A 28 -39.22 3.00 44.64
C SER A 28 -38.28 2.66 43.50
N GLU A 29 -37.68 1.47 43.59
CA GLU A 29 -36.94 0.84 42.51
C GLU A 29 -37.77 0.87 41.23
N PRO A 30 -37.29 1.45 40.13
CA PRO A 30 -37.88 1.19 38.83
C PRO A 30 -37.28 -0.12 38.31
N LYS A 31 -38.11 -1.16 38.31
CA LYS A 31 -37.99 -2.40 37.55
C LYS A 31 -37.08 -2.23 36.33
N CYS A 32 -35.98 -2.98 36.32
CA CYS A 32 -35.30 -3.38 35.09
C CYS A 32 -36.35 -3.97 34.13
N VAL A 33 -36.61 -3.26 33.04
CA VAL A 33 -37.14 -3.89 31.83
C VAL A 33 -35.95 -4.67 31.25
N PRO A 34 -36.05 -6.00 31.10
CA PRO A 34 -34.91 -6.81 30.68
C PRO A 34 -34.53 -6.50 29.23
N ALA A 35 -33.22 -6.37 29.01
CA ALA A 35 -32.57 -6.28 27.72
C ALA A 35 -32.75 -7.61 26.95
N GLU A 36 -33.85 -7.74 26.21
CA GLU A 36 -34.06 -8.83 25.24
C GLU A 36 -33.60 -8.48 23.81
N GLY A 37 -33.26 -7.21 23.54
CA GLY A 37 -32.76 -6.75 22.23
C GLY A 37 -31.28 -7.11 21.93
N ASP A 38 -30.44 -7.20 22.96
CA ASP A 38 -28.98 -7.31 22.78
C ASP A 38 -28.51 -8.72 22.37
N ARG A 39 -29.30 -9.77 22.62
CA ARG A 39 -28.96 -11.15 22.25
C ARG A 39 -29.39 -11.53 20.83
N VAL A 40 -30.48 -10.95 20.34
CA VAL A 40 -30.98 -11.21 18.99
C VAL A 40 -30.11 -10.50 17.95
N PHE A 41 -29.63 -9.29 18.26
CA PHE A 41 -28.81 -8.49 17.34
C PHE A 41 -27.41 -9.09 17.10
N ASN A 42 -26.72 -9.54 18.15
CA ASN A 42 -25.40 -10.18 18.04
C ASN A 42 -25.47 -11.55 17.34
N SER A 43 -26.56 -12.31 17.53
CA SER A 43 -26.76 -13.60 16.85
C SER A 43 -27.06 -13.46 15.34
N VAL A 44 -27.49 -12.27 14.88
CA VAL A 44 -27.85 -12.01 13.48
C VAL A 44 -26.66 -11.47 12.68
N VAL A 45 -25.80 -10.66 13.30
CA VAL A 45 -24.51 -10.23 12.69
C VAL A 45 -23.58 -11.43 12.46
N GLU A 46 -23.55 -12.39 13.40
CA GLU A 46 -22.85 -13.67 13.22
C GLU A 46 -23.47 -14.55 12.13
N ARG A 47 -24.81 -14.49 11.92
CA ARG A 47 -25.50 -15.23 10.86
C ARG A 47 -25.20 -14.66 9.48
N MET A 48 -25.13 -13.33 9.36
CA MET A 48 -24.71 -12.65 8.13
C MET A 48 -23.23 -12.90 7.79
N ARG A 49 -22.34 -13.04 8.79
CA ARG A 49 -20.94 -13.45 8.57
C ARG A 49 -20.77 -14.95 8.28
N SER A 50 -21.64 -15.80 8.81
CA SER A 50 -21.55 -17.26 8.63
C SER A 50 -22.14 -17.75 7.31
N GLU A 51 -23.10 -17.03 6.72
CA GLU A 51 -23.69 -17.41 5.42
C GLU A 51 -22.84 -17.01 4.21
N ASP A 52 -21.94 -16.02 4.35
CA ASP A 52 -20.87 -15.76 3.38
C ASP A 52 -19.77 -16.85 3.39
N SER A 53 -19.72 -17.71 4.43
CA SER A 53 -18.73 -18.79 4.57
C SER A 53 -19.26 -20.19 4.23
N MET A 54 -20.53 -20.33 3.79
CA MET A 54 -21.11 -21.64 3.47
C MET A 54 -21.73 -21.74 2.06
N ALA A 55 -21.14 -21.08 1.06
CA ALA A 55 -21.32 -21.43 -0.33
C ALA A 55 -20.19 -22.37 -0.80
N THR A 56 -20.23 -23.64 -0.37
CA THR A 56 -19.46 -24.70 -1.02
C THR A 56 -20.33 -25.95 -1.12
N LEU A 57 -20.94 -26.15 -2.30
CA LEU A 57 -20.95 -27.43 -3.03
C LEU A 57 -21.83 -27.34 -4.28
N ALA A 58 -21.20 -27.01 -5.42
CA ALA A 58 -21.44 -27.67 -6.71
C ALA A 58 -20.34 -27.29 -7.73
N SER A 59 -19.18 -27.94 -7.59
CA SER A 59 -18.33 -28.51 -8.64
C SER A 59 -17.89 -27.68 -9.88
N LEU A 60 -16.54 -27.55 -9.99
CA LEU A 60 -15.63 -27.44 -11.18
C LEU A 60 -15.04 -26.04 -11.54
N PRO A 61 -13.77 -25.99 -12.04
CA PRO A 61 -12.59 -25.77 -11.21
C PRO A 61 -11.91 -24.39 -11.42
N SER A 62 -11.12 -23.98 -10.42
CA SER A 62 -10.13 -22.91 -10.53
C SER A 62 -9.20 -23.12 -11.72
N GLY A 63 -9.27 -22.19 -12.68
CA GLY A 63 -8.31 -22.03 -13.75
C GLY A 63 -8.33 -20.58 -14.25
N SER A 64 -7.17 -19.91 -14.19
CA SER A 64 -6.76 -18.76 -14.99
C SER A 64 -7.87 -17.76 -15.41
N GLY A 65 -7.85 -16.57 -14.80
CA GLY A 65 -8.70 -15.43 -15.15
C GLY A 65 -8.62 -15.05 -16.63
N VAL A 66 -9.56 -15.62 -17.39
CA VAL A 66 -10.19 -15.05 -18.57
C VAL A 66 -11.67 -15.31 -18.32
N ALA A 67 -12.47 -14.25 -18.21
CA ALA A 67 -13.91 -14.39 -18.15
C ALA A 67 -14.35 -15.15 -19.41
N VAL A 68 -14.71 -16.43 -19.26
CA VAL A 68 -15.33 -17.19 -20.34
C VAL A 68 -16.71 -16.53 -20.55
N PRO A 69 -17.00 -15.96 -21.73
CA PRO A 69 -18.33 -15.44 -21.99
C PRO A 69 -19.31 -16.59 -21.86
N ILE A 70 -20.43 -16.38 -21.15
CA ILE A 70 -21.55 -17.32 -21.16
C ILE A 70 -21.87 -17.58 -22.64
N SER A 71 -21.75 -18.83 -23.07
CA SER A 71 -21.88 -19.15 -24.49
C SER A 71 -23.24 -18.69 -24.99
N SER A 72 -23.29 -18.05 -26.15
CA SER A 72 -24.54 -17.66 -26.82
C SER A 72 -25.33 -18.87 -27.36
N SER A 73 -25.06 -20.07 -26.85
CA SER A 73 -25.82 -21.28 -27.17
C SER A 73 -27.17 -21.25 -26.45
N GLY A 74 -28.19 -21.89 -27.03
CA GLY A 74 -29.54 -21.89 -26.45
C GLY A 74 -29.61 -22.46 -25.03
N GLU A 75 -28.68 -23.36 -24.67
CA GLU A 75 -28.58 -23.95 -23.34
C GLU A 75 -28.04 -22.96 -22.28
N GLY A 76 -27.06 -22.14 -22.65
CA GLY A 76 -26.54 -21.07 -21.79
C GLY A 76 -27.56 -19.95 -21.54
N ILE A 77 -28.37 -19.62 -22.55
CA ILE A 77 -29.46 -18.63 -22.41
C ILE A 77 -30.57 -19.15 -21.50
N ASN A 78 -30.95 -20.42 -21.63
CA ASN A 78 -31.97 -21.03 -20.77
C ASN A 78 -31.52 -21.09 -19.30
N ALA A 79 -30.27 -21.44 -19.03
CA ALA A 79 -29.72 -21.42 -17.67
C ALA A 79 -29.69 -20.01 -17.08
N ALA A 80 -29.27 -19.01 -17.88
CA ALA A 80 -29.28 -17.62 -17.45
C ALA A 80 -30.69 -17.09 -17.17
N LYS A 81 -31.67 -17.51 -17.98
CA LYS A 81 -33.08 -17.19 -17.75
C LYS A 81 -33.61 -17.81 -16.45
N GLN A 82 -33.34 -19.08 -16.22
CA GLN A 82 -33.77 -19.77 -14.98
C GLN A 82 -33.18 -19.10 -13.72
N ASN A 83 -31.92 -18.68 -13.77
CA ASN A 83 -31.30 -17.93 -12.68
C ASN A 83 -31.96 -16.56 -12.47
N MET A 84 -32.25 -15.83 -13.55
CA MET A 84 -32.95 -14.54 -13.46
C MET A 84 -34.36 -14.71 -12.88
N ASP A 85 -35.11 -15.72 -13.33
CA ASP A 85 -36.45 -16.03 -12.82
C ASP A 85 -36.41 -16.30 -11.30
N GLY A 86 -35.43 -17.07 -10.82
CA GLY A 86 -35.23 -17.31 -9.38
C GLY A 86 -34.92 -16.04 -8.58
N LEU A 87 -34.09 -15.14 -9.11
CA LEU A 87 -33.80 -13.85 -8.45
C LEU A 87 -35.02 -12.91 -8.42
N LEU A 88 -35.86 -12.93 -9.45
CA LEU A 88 -37.10 -12.16 -9.49
C LEU A 88 -38.13 -12.71 -8.48
N GLU A 89 -38.24 -14.04 -8.36
CA GLU A 89 -39.08 -14.69 -7.35
C GLU A 89 -38.62 -14.33 -5.92
N GLU A 90 -37.30 -14.31 -5.66
CA GLU A 90 -36.74 -13.88 -4.38
C GLU A 90 -37.07 -12.40 -4.09
N LEU A 91 -36.92 -11.52 -5.08
CA LEU A 91 -37.27 -10.10 -4.94
C LEU A 91 -38.75 -9.90 -4.58
N ASP A 92 -39.66 -10.60 -5.27
CA ASP A 92 -41.09 -10.53 -5.01
C ASP A 92 -41.46 -11.11 -3.63
N ALA A 93 -40.78 -12.18 -3.19
CA ALA A 93 -40.93 -12.75 -1.86
C ALA A 93 -40.47 -11.77 -0.77
N CYS A 94 -39.30 -11.15 -0.93
CA CYS A 94 -38.80 -10.11 -0.03
C CYS A 94 -39.75 -8.92 0.05
N HIS A 95 -40.29 -8.46 -1.10
CA HIS A 95 -41.25 -7.36 -1.13
C HIS A 95 -42.54 -7.71 -0.39
N SER A 96 -43.06 -8.92 -0.61
CA SER A 96 -44.25 -9.42 0.09
C SER A 96 -44.04 -9.52 1.60
N ALA A 97 -42.85 -9.97 2.04
CA ALA A 97 -42.48 -10.01 3.45
C ALA A 97 -42.42 -8.60 4.06
N ALA A 98 -41.78 -7.65 3.38
CA ALA A 98 -41.68 -6.26 3.86
C ALA A 98 -43.07 -5.61 4.07
N MET A 99 -44.03 -5.88 3.18
CA MET A 99 -45.41 -5.42 3.32
C MET A 99 -46.16 -6.02 4.54
N GLY A 100 -45.69 -7.15 5.05
CA GLY A 100 -46.26 -7.84 6.22
C GLY A 100 -45.62 -7.47 7.57
N ALA A 101 -44.66 -6.53 7.60
CA ALA A 101 -43.94 -6.16 8.81
C ALA A 101 -44.87 -5.62 9.91
N GLN A 102 -44.65 -6.05 11.15
CA GLN A 102 -45.49 -5.69 12.30
C GLN A 102 -44.90 -4.55 13.14
N SER A 103 -43.62 -4.23 12.95
CA SER A 103 -42.94 -3.14 13.65
C SER A 103 -42.03 -2.34 12.72
N SER A 104 -41.69 -1.10 13.11
CA SER A 104 -40.78 -0.25 12.34
C SER A 104 -39.36 -0.81 12.25
N SER A 105 -38.89 -1.55 13.26
CA SER A 105 -37.58 -2.19 13.25
C SER A 105 -37.55 -3.39 12.28
N GLU A 106 -38.59 -4.23 12.34
CA GLU A 106 -38.75 -5.36 11.42
C GLU A 106 -38.93 -4.87 9.97
N ALA A 107 -39.70 -3.81 9.76
CA ALA A 107 -39.88 -3.20 8.44
C ALA A 107 -38.54 -2.74 7.85
N GLN A 108 -37.65 -2.12 8.64
CA GLN A 108 -36.33 -1.71 8.17
C GLN A 108 -35.50 -2.91 7.70
N GLU A 109 -35.46 -3.99 8.47
CA GLU A 109 -34.70 -5.19 8.12
C GLU A 109 -35.24 -5.89 6.86
N LEU A 110 -36.57 -5.99 6.73
CA LEU A 110 -37.20 -6.61 5.57
C LEU A 110 -37.05 -5.75 4.31
N ILE A 111 -37.16 -4.42 4.43
CA ILE A 111 -36.92 -3.51 3.30
C ILE A 111 -35.44 -3.56 2.88
N ASP A 112 -34.49 -3.71 3.81
CA ASP A 112 -33.07 -3.93 3.45
C ASP A 112 -32.86 -5.22 2.64
N GLN A 113 -33.67 -6.26 2.86
CA GLN A 113 -33.67 -7.46 2.01
C GLN A 113 -34.24 -7.19 0.61
N VAL A 114 -35.28 -6.37 0.49
CA VAL A 114 -35.78 -5.91 -0.82
C VAL A 114 -34.68 -5.20 -1.60
N VAL A 115 -33.93 -4.31 -0.94
CA VAL A 115 -32.80 -3.61 -1.58
C VAL A 115 -31.68 -4.57 -1.97
N LYS A 116 -31.39 -5.59 -1.14
CA LYS A 116 -30.42 -6.65 -1.46
C LYS A 116 -30.84 -7.45 -2.68
N ALA A 117 -32.06 -7.95 -2.72
CA ALA A 117 -32.58 -8.76 -3.82
C ALA A 117 -32.65 -7.95 -5.13
N GLY A 118 -33.08 -6.68 -5.06
CA GLY A 118 -33.14 -5.80 -6.22
C GLY A 118 -31.75 -5.49 -6.80
N ALA A 119 -30.75 -5.29 -5.94
CA ALA A 119 -29.36 -5.18 -6.37
C ALA A 119 -28.85 -6.48 -7.00
N ALA A 120 -29.11 -7.64 -6.41
CA ALA A 120 -28.69 -8.93 -6.96
C ALA A 120 -29.25 -9.19 -8.37
N VAL A 121 -30.52 -8.85 -8.62
CA VAL A 121 -31.14 -8.93 -9.95
C VAL A 121 -30.38 -8.07 -10.97
N LEU A 122 -30.09 -6.82 -10.63
CA LEU A 122 -29.46 -5.87 -11.56
C LEU A 122 -27.95 -6.07 -11.71
N ASP A 123 -27.27 -6.54 -10.67
CA ASP A 123 -25.87 -6.97 -10.74
C ASP A 123 -25.73 -8.20 -11.64
N TYR A 124 -26.66 -9.17 -11.50
CA TYR A 124 -26.71 -10.31 -12.40
C TYR A 124 -27.00 -9.87 -13.84
N TYR A 125 -27.98 -8.99 -14.04
CA TYR A 125 -28.28 -8.41 -15.36
C TYR A 125 -27.05 -7.74 -16.00
N ALA A 126 -26.32 -6.91 -15.23
CA ALA A 126 -25.12 -6.21 -15.70
C ALA A 126 -23.94 -7.16 -16.00
N SER A 127 -23.91 -8.35 -15.40
CA SER A 127 -22.89 -9.37 -15.65
C SER A 127 -23.09 -10.13 -16.97
N LEU A 128 -24.30 -10.10 -17.53
CA LEU A 128 -24.64 -10.77 -18.78
C LEU A 128 -24.18 -9.97 -20.01
N SER A 129 -23.94 -10.66 -21.13
CA SER A 129 -23.73 -9.95 -22.40
C SER A 129 -25.00 -9.17 -22.79
N PRO A 130 -24.88 -7.99 -23.44
CA PRO A 130 -26.03 -7.13 -23.73
C PRO A 130 -27.16 -7.81 -24.52
N ASP A 131 -26.83 -8.76 -25.40
CA ASP A 131 -27.82 -9.49 -26.19
C ASP A 131 -28.58 -10.51 -25.35
N VAL A 132 -27.88 -11.22 -24.47
CA VAL A 132 -28.47 -12.18 -23.54
C VAL A 132 -29.31 -11.46 -22.48
N ALA A 133 -28.79 -10.38 -21.91
CA ALA A 133 -29.49 -9.56 -20.91
C ALA A 133 -30.85 -9.08 -21.45
N ARG A 134 -30.87 -8.51 -22.66
CA ARG A 134 -32.10 -8.02 -23.32
C ARG A 134 -33.09 -9.13 -23.69
N SER A 135 -32.59 -10.35 -23.94
CA SER A 135 -33.47 -11.50 -24.23
C SER A 135 -34.17 -12.06 -22.99
N ILE A 136 -33.63 -11.80 -21.80
CA ILE A 136 -34.12 -12.34 -20.53
C ILE A 136 -34.96 -11.30 -19.78
N LEU A 137 -34.47 -10.05 -19.67
CA LEU A 137 -35.12 -8.96 -18.95
C LEU A 137 -35.11 -7.70 -19.84
N SER A 138 -36.28 -7.09 -20.05
CA SER A 138 -36.35 -5.88 -20.87
C SER A 138 -35.69 -4.69 -20.17
N GLU A 139 -35.18 -3.73 -20.94
CA GLU A 139 -34.56 -2.52 -20.37
C GLU A 139 -35.57 -1.71 -19.52
N GLU A 140 -36.85 -1.69 -19.91
CA GLU A 140 -37.91 -1.06 -19.12
C GLU A 140 -38.14 -1.78 -17.78
N GLN A 141 -38.09 -3.11 -17.78
CA GLN A 141 -38.18 -3.90 -16.54
C GLN A 141 -36.97 -3.65 -15.64
N ALA A 142 -35.76 -3.57 -16.20
CA ALA A 142 -34.55 -3.24 -15.44
C ALA A 142 -34.66 -1.84 -14.78
N CYS A 143 -35.17 -0.84 -15.50
CA CYS A 143 -35.44 0.49 -14.93
C CYS A 143 -36.50 0.45 -13.82
N ARG A 144 -37.58 -0.31 -13.99
CA ARG A 144 -38.61 -0.47 -12.94
C ARG A 144 -38.06 -1.14 -11.67
N ILE A 145 -37.19 -2.14 -11.82
CA ILE A 145 -36.54 -2.82 -10.68
C ILE A 145 -35.59 -1.86 -9.96
N ARG A 146 -34.83 -1.05 -10.70
CA ARG A 146 -34.02 0.02 -10.12
C ARG A 146 -34.90 0.96 -9.30
N ASP A 147 -35.95 1.53 -9.91
CA ASP A 147 -36.78 2.54 -9.26
C ASP A 147 -37.45 1.97 -7.99
N ARG A 148 -37.98 0.73 -8.04
CA ARG A 148 -38.50 0.02 -6.85
C ARG A 148 -37.43 -0.16 -5.76
N THR A 149 -36.20 -0.52 -6.15
CA THR A 149 -35.09 -0.69 -5.21
C THR A 149 -34.69 0.62 -4.55
N LEU A 150 -34.68 1.72 -5.32
CA LEU A 150 -34.38 3.06 -4.80
C LEU A 150 -35.49 3.56 -3.87
N ASP A 151 -36.76 3.35 -4.24
CA ASP A 151 -37.91 3.71 -3.41
C ASP A 151 -37.91 2.96 -2.08
N ALA A 152 -37.68 1.64 -2.11
CA ALA A 152 -37.49 0.81 -0.92
C ALA A 152 -36.33 1.34 -0.04
N GLY A 153 -35.18 1.64 -0.65
CA GLY A 153 -34.04 2.19 0.08
C GLY A 153 -34.33 3.55 0.73
N ASN A 154 -35.08 4.42 0.04
CA ASN A 154 -35.52 5.72 0.56
C ASN A 154 -36.54 5.58 1.69
N GLU A 155 -37.49 4.66 1.57
CA GLU A 155 -38.45 4.33 2.63
C GLU A 155 -37.73 3.82 3.89
N CYS A 156 -36.79 2.88 3.74
CA CYS A 156 -35.98 2.41 4.85
C CYS A 156 -35.18 3.55 5.51
N ASN A 157 -34.61 4.45 4.71
CA ASN A 157 -33.93 5.64 5.22
C ASN A 157 -34.86 6.57 6.02
N ALA A 158 -36.12 6.73 5.59
CA ALA A 158 -37.11 7.54 6.30
C ALA A 158 -37.52 6.90 7.62
N LEU A 159 -37.79 5.58 7.62
CA LEU A 159 -38.12 4.81 8.82
C LEU A 159 -36.98 4.78 9.84
N ALA A 160 -35.74 4.71 9.37
CA ALA A 160 -34.56 4.64 10.21
C ALA A 160 -34.11 6.01 10.76
N ALA A 161 -34.64 7.12 10.24
CA ALA A 161 -34.22 8.47 10.63
C ALA A 161 -34.39 8.77 12.14
N PRO A 162 -35.54 8.47 12.80
CA PRO A 162 -35.68 8.69 14.23
C PRO A 162 -34.68 7.86 15.06
N THR A 163 -34.41 6.62 14.63
CA THR A 163 -33.47 5.72 15.31
C THR A 163 -32.06 6.31 15.34
N ILE A 164 -31.56 6.80 14.20
CA ILE A 164 -30.21 7.38 14.18
C ILE A 164 -30.13 8.70 14.96
N TYR A 165 -31.17 9.54 14.93
CA TYR A 165 -31.18 10.74 15.77
C TYR A 165 -31.09 10.41 17.25
N ALA A 166 -31.78 9.36 17.70
CA ALA A 166 -31.70 8.89 19.08
C ALA A 166 -30.31 8.34 19.41
N LEU A 167 -29.72 7.51 18.53
CA LEU A 167 -28.39 6.94 18.70
C LEU A 167 -27.30 8.02 18.76
N GLU A 168 -27.30 8.96 17.82
CA GLU A 168 -26.35 10.07 17.76
C GLU A 168 -26.45 10.96 19.00
N LYS A 169 -27.67 11.32 19.42
CA LYS A 169 -27.89 12.09 20.65
C LYS A 169 -27.39 11.35 21.89
N SER A 170 -27.61 10.03 21.95
CA SER A 170 -27.13 9.17 23.03
C SER A 170 -25.60 9.14 23.07
N ARG A 171 -24.95 8.94 21.92
CA ARG A 171 -23.49 8.99 21.75
C ARG A 171 -22.89 10.32 22.15
N GLU A 172 -23.47 11.45 21.71
CA GLU A 172 -23.00 12.78 22.09
C GLU A 172 -23.10 13.03 23.59
N ASN A 173 -24.22 12.66 24.21
CA ASN A 173 -24.43 12.83 25.65
C ASN A 173 -23.41 12.00 26.45
N ALA A 174 -23.22 10.74 26.05
CA ALA A 174 -22.23 9.85 26.65
C ALA A 174 -20.79 10.42 26.51
N GLY A 175 -20.43 10.90 25.32
CA GLY A 175 -19.15 11.55 25.06
C GLY A 175 -18.93 12.80 25.92
N LYS A 176 -19.93 13.67 26.06
CA LYS A 176 -19.88 14.88 26.90
C LYS A 176 -19.71 14.54 28.39
N ILE A 177 -20.21 13.40 28.86
CA ILE A 177 -20.01 12.94 30.23
C ILE A 177 -18.56 12.50 30.43
N LEU A 178 -18.03 11.67 29.51
CA LEU A 178 -16.65 11.19 29.59
C LEU A 178 -15.63 12.34 29.54
N GLU A 179 -15.86 13.33 28.66
CA GLU A 179 -14.98 14.49 28.57
C GLU A 179 -15.03 15.35 29.85
N ARG A 180 -16.21 15.52 30.46
CA ARG A 180 -16.34 16.19 31.77
C ARG A 180 -15.58 15.45 32.87
N MET A 181 -15.64 14.12 32.90
CA MET A 181 -14.85 13.33 33.86
C MET A 181 -13.35 13.52 33.66
N ARG A 182 -12.91 13.60 32.39
CA ARG A 182 -11.51 13.85 32.04
C ARG A 182 -11.04 15.24 32.49
N GLN A 183 -11.85 16.27 32.26
CA GLN A 183 -11.58 17.65 32.69
C GLN A 183 -11.55 17.81 34.21
N SER A 184 -12.33 17.00 34.93
CA SER A 184 -12.33 16.95 36.39
C SER A 184 -11.21 16.10 37.00
N ASN A 185 -10.26 15.61 36.18
CA ASN A 185 -9.15 14.74 36.60
C ASN A 185 -9.61 13.49 37.38
N ALA A 186 -10.71 12.86 36.92
CA ALA A 186 -11.20 11.64 37.54
C ALA A 186 -10.11 10.54 37.56
N PRO A 187 -10.07 9.66 38.58
CA PRO A 187 -9.13 8.56 38.67
C PRO A 187 -9.09 7.70 37.38
N PRO A 188 -7.92 7.21 36.94
CA PRO A 188 -7.77 6.42 35.71
C PRO A 188 -8.71 5.22 35.62
N ASP A 189 -8.90 4.50 36.72
CA ASP A 189 -9.79 3.33 36.78
C ASP A 189 -11.27 3.71 36.58
N GLN A 190 -11.68 4.87 37.07
CA GLN A 190 -13.02 5.41 36.87
C GLN A 190 -13.24 5.87 35.43
N LEU A 191 -12.21 6.47 34.80
CA LEU A 191 -12.24 6.86 33.39
C LEU A 191 -12.33 5.66 32.46
N ILE A 192 -11.54 4.60 32.71
CA ILE A 192 -11.58 3.36 31.92
C ILE A 192 -12.97 2.71 32.01
N ARG A 193 -13.54 2.58 33.22
CA ARG A 193 -14.90 2.02 33.40
C ARG A 193 -15.97 2.85 32.69
N ALA A 194 -15.92 4.18 32.81
CA ALA A 194 -16.85 5.06 32.12
C ALA A 194 -16.69 4.97 30.60
N ALA A 195 -15.46 4.93 30.10
CA ALA A 195 -15.16 4.79 28.68
C ALA A 195 -15.71 3.51 28.08
N SER A 196 -15.63 2.37 28.78
CA SER A 196 -16.24 1.12 28.34
C SER A 196 -17.77 1.22 28.21
N GLY A 197 -18.42 1.96 29.10
CA GLY A 197 -19.86 2.27 28.97
C GLY A 197 -20.16 3.18 27.78
N VAL A 198 -19.37 4.23 27.60
CA VAL A 198 -19.50 5.17 26.47
C VAL A 198 -19.24 4.50 25.12
N ALA A 199 -18.25 3.61 25.05
CA ALA A 199 -17.89 2.87 23.84
C ALA A 199 -19.09 2.09 23.26
N LYS A 200 -20.02 1.59 24.10
CA LYS A 200 -21.25 0.92 23.63
C LYS A 200 -22.13 1.85 22.79
N HIS A 201 -22.23 3.13 23.16
CA HIS A 201 -23.02 4.10 22.40
C HIS A 201 -22.36 4.44 21.06
N TYR A 202 -21.02 4.47 21.01
CA TYR A 202 -20.28 4.65 19.75
C TYR A 202 -20.40 3.42 18.85
N LEU A 203 -20.27 2.22 19.41
CA LEU A 203 -20.43 0.96 18.68
C LEU A 203 -21.82 0.85 18.05
N ALA A 204 -22.89 1.15 18.80
CA ALA A 204 -24.25 1.15 18.26
C ALA A 204 -24.45 2.13 17.09
N CYS A 205 -23.77 3.30 17.12
CA CYS A 205 -23.79 4.21 15.98
C CYS A 205 -23.00 3.64 14.79
N THR A 206 -21.81 3.07 15.03
CA THR A 206 -20.99 2.45 14.01
C THR A 206 -21.74 1.34 13.28
N GLU A 207 -22.34 0.39 14.01
CA GLU A 207 -23.11 -0.73 13.43
C GLU A 207 -24.31 -0.24 12.61
N TRP A 208 -24.98 0.82 13.07
CA TRP A 208 -26.08 1.40 12.31
C TRP A 208 -25.60 2.06 11.00
N TRP A 209 -24.50 2.82 11.06
CA TRP A 209 -23.91 3.46 9.88
C TRP A 209 -23.36 2.44 8.88
N GLU A 210 -22.83 1.31 9.34
CA GLU A 210 -22.41 0.18 8.50
C GLU A 210 -23.59 -0.36 7.67
N LYS A 211 -24.72 -0.66 8.33
CA LYS A 211 -25.95 -1.13 7.64
C LYS A 211 -26.42 -0.12 6.59
N LYS A 212 -26.42 1.18 6.93
CA LYS A 212 -26.82 2.24 5.99
C LYS A 212 -25.82 2.39 4.82
N ALA A 213 -24.52 2.22 5.07
CA ALA A 213 -23.50 2.28 4.03
C ALA A 213 -23.73 1.17 2.99
N LEU A 214 -23.93 -0.07 3.47
CA LEU A 214 -24.23 -1.22 2.62
C LEU A 214 -25.52 -1.03 1.80
N ARG A 215 -26.59 -0.49 2.41
CA ARG A 215 -27.81 -0.13 1.68
C ARG A 215 -27.52 0.89 0.58
N SER A 216 -26.75 1.94 0.89
CA SER A 216 -26.43 3.02 -0.06
C SER A 216 -25.59 2.53 -1.23
N GLU A 217 -24.67 1.60 -1.01
CA GLU A 217 -23.89 0.93 -2.06
C GLU A 217 -24.78 0.09 -2.99
N ARG A 218 -25.74 -0.66 -2.45
CA ARG A 218 -26.71 -1.41 -3.26
C ARG A 218 -27.56 -0.48 -4.12
N MET A 219 -28.01 0.64 -3.55
CA MET A 219 -28.73 1.69 -4.30
C MET A 219 -27.86 2.32 -5.40
N GLN A 220 -26.57 2.54 -5.14
CA GLN A 220 -25.62 3.00 -6.16
C GLN A 220 -25.42 1.94 -7.26
N SER A 221 -25.32 0.65 -6.91
CA SER A 221 -25.11 -0.44 -7.86
C SER A 221 -26.25 -0.56 -8.87
N VAL A 222 -27.50 -0.49 -8.41
CA VAL A 222 -28.67 -0.52 -9.32
C VAL A 222 -28.72 0.68 -10.26
N CYS A 223 -28.22 1.83 -9.84
CA CYS A 223 -28.06 2.98 -10.72
C CYS A 223 -26.96 2.74 -11.75
N ALA A 224 -25.82 2.17 -11.34
CA ALA A 224 -24.70 1.89 -12.23
C ALA A 224 -25.06 0.87 -13.30
N ALA A 225 -25.80 -0.19 -12.94
CA ALA A 225 -26.28 -1.24 -13.85
C ALA A 225 -27.18 -0.71 -14.98
N THR A 226 -27.89 0.40 -14.74
CA THR A 226 -28.87 0.96 -15.69
C THR A 226 -28.42 2.24 -16.38
N ALA A 227 -27.36 2.91 -15.91
CA ALA A 227 -26.94 4.23 -16.41
C ALA A 227 -26.45 4.26 -17.88
N SER A 228 -26.21 3.09 -18.50
CA SER A 228 -25.69 2.96 -19.87
C SER A 228 -26.62 2.18 -20.80
N LEU A 229 -27.92 2.11 -20.48
CA LEU A 229 -28.88 1.35 -21.29
C LEU A 229 -29.01 1.91 -22.72
N PRO A 230 -28.89 1.08 -23.78
CA PRO A 230 -28.88 1.53 -25.18
C PRO A 230 -30.15 2.22 -25.66
N SER A 231 -31.33 1.91 -25.10
CA SER A 231 -32.61 2.46 -25.55
C SER A 231 -32.91 3.88 -25.03
N ALA A 232 -32.08 4.43 -24.15
CA ALA A 232 -32.33 5.69 -23.48
C ALA A 232 -32.14 6.92 -24.42
N THR A 233 -33.14 7.82 -24.43
CA THR A 233 -33.02 9.13 -25.09
C THR A 233 -31.89 9.95 -24.45
N ALA A 234 -31.49 11.06 -25.10
CA ALA A 234 -30.49 11.95 -24.52
C ALA A 234 -30.94 12.53 -23.16
N GLU A 235 -32.22 12.90 -23.01
CA GLU A 235 -32.74 13.38 -21.72
C GLU A 235 -32.76 12.27 -20.67
N MET A 236 -33.17 11.04 -21.04
CA MET A 236 -33.17 9.90 -20.13
C MET A 236 -31.75 9.58 -19.64
N ARG A 237 -30.76 9.53 -20.54
CA ARG A 237 -29.35 9.31 -20.16
C ARG A 237 -28.83 10.39 -19.23
N GLN A 238 -29.21 11.65 -19.44
CA GLN A 238 -28.81 12.74 -18.55
C GLN A 238 -29.44 12.60 -17.16
N ALA A 239 -30.72 12.22 -17.08
CA ALA A 239 -31.41 11.96 -15.81
C ALA A 239 -30.82 10.77 -15.08
N GLU A 240 -30.53 9.67 -15.77
CA GLU A 240 -29.92 8.47 -15.19
C GLU A 240 -28.49 8.72 -14.69
N GLN A 241 -27.69 9.50 -15.44
CA GLN A 241 -26.38 9.92 -14.97
C GLN A 241 -26.46 10.83 -13.74
N ALA A 242 -27.46 11.71 -13.65
CA ALA A 242 -27.68 12.53 -12.47
C ALA A 242 -28.07 11.65 -11.26
N THR A 243 -28.97 10.70 -11.44
CA THR A 243 -29.35 9.71 -10.41
C THR A 243 -28.14 8.90 -9.95
N LEU A 244 -27.30 8.42 -10.88
CA LEU A 244 -26.05 7.72 -10.54
C LEU A 244 -25.09 8.59 -9.73
N ARG A 245 -24.89 9.87 -10.10
CA ARG A 245 -24.07 10.81 -9.34
C ARG A 245 -24.63 11.03 -7.94
N LEU A 246 -25.95 11.22 -7.82
CA LEU A 246 -26.63 11.41 -6.54
C LEU A 246 -26.41 10.21 -5.61
N HIS A 247 -26.68 8.99 -6.08
CA HIS A 247 -26.52 7.80 -5.24
C HIS A 247 -25.06 7.45 -4.96
N THR A 248 -24.14 7.75 -5.88
CA THR A 248 -22.70 7.67 -5.60
C THR A 248 -22.28 8.67 -4.51
N GLY A 249 -22.83 9.88 -4.53
CA GLY A 249 -22.60 10.87 -3.46
C GLY A 249 -23.14 10.44 -2.10
N TRP A 250 -24.34 9.84 -2.07
CA TRP A 250 -24.92 9.27 -0.84
C TRP A 250 -24.14 8.08 -0.29
N ALA A 251 -23.67 7.17 -1.16
CA ALA A 251 -22.82 6.05 -0.77
C ALA A 251 -21.50 6.56 -0.16
N LEU A 252 -20.82 7.48 -0.83
CA LEU A 252 -19.59 8.11 -0.33
C LEU A 252 -19.82 8.78 1.04
N ASN A 253 -20.83 9.64 1.17
CA ASN A 253 -21.10 10.32 2.43
C ASN A 253 -21.38 9.34 3.57
N THR A 254 -22.19 8.32 3.32
CA THR A 254 -22.54 7.35 4.36
C THR A 254 -21.31 6.56 4.81
N ARG A 255 -20.42 6.17 3.88
CA ARG A 255 -19.13 5.56 4.23
C ARG A 255 -18.21 6.50 5.00
N CYS A 256 -18.11 7.77 4.61
CA CYS A 256 -17.34 8.76 5.39
C CYS A 256 -17.84 8.87 6.83
N VAL A 257 -19.15 8.86 7.06
CA VAL A 257 -19.75 8.92 8.41
C VAL A 257 -19.53 7.61 9.17
N HIS A 258 -19.58 6.45 8.50
CA HIS A 258 -19.24 5.16 9.09
C HIS A 258 -17.77 5.13 9.55
N LEU A 259 -16.82 5.48 8.68
CA LEU A 259 -15.40 5.61 9.00
C LEU A 259 -15.16 6.59 10.15
N GLN A 260 -15.82 7.74 10.13
CA GLN A 260 -15.76 8.72 11.21
C GLN A 260 -16.21 8.11 12.55
N SER A 261 -17.28 7.31 12.54
CA SER A 261 -17.80 6.65 13.74
C SER A 261 -16.83 5.59 14.29
N GLN A 262 -16.22 4.78 13.42
CA GLN A 262 -15.17 3.84 13.81
C GLN A 262 -13.95 4.55 14.41
N VAL A 263 -13.47 5.61 13.77
CA VAL A 263 -12.33 6.40 14.27
C VAL A 263 -12.65 7.01 15.63
N LEU A 264 -13.86 7.55 15.82
CA LEU A 264 -14.26 8.09 17.12
C LEU A 264 -14.37 7.02 18.21
N LEU A 265 -14.88 5.83 17.89
CA LEU A 265 -14.88 4.68 18.80
C LEU A 265 -13.46 4.31 19.23
N ALA A 266 -12.54 4.16 18.25
CA ALA A 266 -11.14 3.85 18.53
C ALA A 266 -10.48 4.93 19.39
N ARG A 267 -10.76 6.21 19.14
CA ARG A 267 -10.28 7.32 19.98
C ARG A 267 -10.78 7.23 21.41
N VAL A 268 -12.07 6.96 21.63
CA VAL A 268 -12.61 6.80 22.99
C VAL A 268 -11.90 5.67 23.73
N MET A 269 -11.68 4.53 23.06
CA MET A 269 -10.99 3.39 23.66
C MET A 269 -9.51 3.70 23.96
N ILE A 270 -8.78 4.31 23.04
CA ILE A 270 -7.35 4.62 23.20
C ILE A 270 -7.11 5.74 24.22
N GLU A 271 -7.80 6.88 24.08
CA GLU A 271 -7.57 8.07 24.92
C GLU A 271 -7.92 7.81 26.39
N SER A 272 -8.79 6.84 26.68
CA SER A 272 -9.19 6.49 28.05
C SER A 272 -8.14 5.68 28.81
N HIS A 273 -7.20 5.06 28.10
CA HIS A 273 -6.05 4.35 28.69
C HIS A 273 -4.79 5.25 28.75
N ALA A 274 -4.87 6.51 28.35
CA ALA A 274 -3.71 7.39 28.17
C ALA A 274 -2.74 7.46 29.36
N SER A 275 -3.25 7.38 30.59
CA SER A 275 -2.44 7.41 31.82
C SER A 275 -1.89 6.04 32.25
N THR A 276 -2.41 4.94 31.70
CA THR A 276 -2.02 3.57 32.06
C THR A 276 -1.15 2.90 31.00
N LEU A 277 -1.06 3.48 29.79
CA LEU A 277 -0.20 2.99 28.71
C LEU A 277 1.28 3.10 29.08
N ASP A 278 2.04 2.06 28.70
CA ASP A 278 3.50 2.08 28.73
C ASP A 278 4.05 3.32 27.98
N PRO A 279 5.11 3.98 28.47
CA PRO A 279 5.66 5.17 27.84
C PRO A 279 6.00 5.01 26.35
N ALA A 280 6.50 3.85 25.91
CA ALA A 280 6.82 3.60 24.51
C ALA A 280 5.55 3.49 23.65
N VAL A 281 4.52 2.80 24.16
CA VAL A 281 3.20 2.70 23.50
C VAL A 281 2.50 4.06 23.46
N ARG A 282 2.61 4.84 24.53
CA ARG A 282 2.06 6.19 24.62
C ARG A 282 2.67 7.15 23.61
N GLN A 283 3.98 7.09 23.36
CA GLN A 283 4.65 7.93 22.35
C GLN A 283 4.19 7.63 20.92
N ILE A 284 3.80 6.38 20.64
CA ILE A 284 3.28 5.97 19.33
C ILE A 284 1.85 6.50 19.14
N LEU A 285 0.98 6.31 20.14
CA LEU A 285 -0.46 6.57 20.01
C LEU A 285 -0.86 8.02 20.28
N LEU A 286 -0.23 8.69 21.24
CA LEU A 286 -0.72 9.95 21.80
C LEU A 286 0.19 11.13 21.45
N GLY A 287 -0.42 12.29 21.21
CA GLY A 287 0.28 13.57 21.15
C GLY A 287 0.59 14.12 22.54
N GLU A 288 1.31 15.25 22.60
CA GLU A 288 1.65 15.94 23.86
C GLU A 288 0.41 16.32 24.68
N ASN A 289 -0.72 16.56 24.00
CA ASN A 289 -2.02 16.85 24.60
C ASN A 289 -2.76 15.59 25.13
N GLY A 290 -2.15 14.40 25.07
CA GLY A 290 -2.75 13.14 25.50
C GLY A 290 -3.88 12.62 24.61
N ARG A 291 -4.10 13.21 23.42
CA ARG A 291 -5.09 12.76 22.43
C ARG A 291 -4.47 11.81 21.43
N ALA A 292 -5.28 10.93 20.83
CA ALA A 292 -4.82 10.02 19.80
C ALA A 292 -4.31 10.81 18.58
N ARG A 293 -3.00 10.78 18.33
CA ARG A 293 -2.31 11.70 17.41
C ARG A 293 -2.78 11.51 15.98
N LEU A 294 -2.57 10.33 15.41
CA LEU A 294 -2.90 10.04 14.00
C LEU A 294 -4.41 10.11 13.74
N LEU A 295 -5.22 9.52 14.61
CA LEU A 295 -6.69 9.55 14.52
C LEU A 295 -7.24 10.98 14.68
N GLY A 296 -6.66 11.78 15.57
CA GLY A 296 -7.03 13.18 15.77
C GLY A 296 -6.69 14.06 14.58
N ILE A 297 -5.51 13.86 13.98
CA ILE A 297 -5.07 14.53 12.74
C ILE A 297 -6.05 14.23 11.61
N PHE A 298 -6.35 12.94 11.38
CA PHE A 298 -7.33 12.53 10.37
C PHE A 298 -8.69 13.23 10.56
N MET A 299 -9.24 13.18 11.78
CA MET A 299 -10.52 13.80 12.11
C MET A 299 -10.54 15.31 11.94
N GLY A 300 -9.44 15.99 12.27
CA GLY A 300 -9.31 17.44 12.16
C GLY A 300 -9.13 17.93 10.72
N ASP A 301 -8.67 17.05 9.82
CA ASP A 301 -8.23 17.43 8.49
C ASP A 301 -9.18 16.95 7.38
N VAL A 302 -9.49 15.65 7.38
CA VAL A 302 -10.24 14.99 6.30
C VAL A 302 -11.74 15.26 6.42
N VAL A 303 -12.30 15.13 7.62
CA VAL A 303 -13.74 15.29 7.84
C VAL A 303 -14.22 16.71 7.47
N PRO A 304 -13.56 17.81 7.90
CA PRO A 304 -14.01 19.15 7.50
C PRO A 304 -13.85 19.44 6.01
N ALA A 305 -12.82 18.89 5.35
CA ALA A 305 -12.64 19.00 3.92
C ALA A 305 -13.77 18.31 3.15
N PHE A 306 -14.10 17.08 3.53
CA PHE A 306 -15.22 16.33 2.98
C PHE A 306 -16.55 17.07 3.17
N LEU A 307 -16.87 17.49 4.40
CA LEU A 307 -18.11 18.21 4.71
C LEU A 307 -18.27 19.52 3.93
N SER A 308 -17.16 20.18 3.55
CA SER A 308 -17.21 21.41 2.73
C SER A 308 -17.78 21.18 1.33
N THR A 309 -17.78 19.94 0.85
CA THR A 309 -18.37 19.53 -0.43
C THR A 309 -19.80 18.98 -0.30
N GLY A 310 -20.29 18.76 0.94
CA GLY A 310 -21.50 17.99 1.22
C GLY A 310 -22.74 18.52 0.51
N ASP A 311 -22.93 19.84 0.44
CA ASP A 311 -24.08 20.42 -0.27
C ASP A 311 -24.07 20.12 -1.77
N ALA A 312 -22.91 20.21 -2.42
CA ALA A 312 -22.78 19.91 -3.84
C ALA A 312 -22.92 18.41 -4.12
N VAL A 313 -22.44 17.56 -3.19
CA VAL A 313 -22.51 16.09 -3.33
C VAL A 313 -23.91 15.55 -3.07
N LEU A 314 -24.61 16.07 -2.06
CA LEU A 314 -25.87 15.47 -1.56
C LEU A 314 -27.12 16.24 -1.97
N ASN A 315 -27.04 17.57 -2.04
CA ASN A 315 -28.21 18.44 -2.17
C ASN A 315 -28.39 19.00 -3.59
N SER A 316 -27.47 18.71 -4.51
CA SER A 316 -27.49 19.20 -5.90
C SER A 316 -28.37 18.39 -6.85
N LYS A 317 -29.06 17.35 -6.34
CA LYS A 317 -29.84 16.40 -7.16
C LYS A 317 -29.02 15.73 -8.28
N GLY A 318 -27.73 15.48 -8.02
CA GLY A 318 -26.84 14.80 -8.97
C GLY A 318 -26.33 15.69 -10.12
N GLN A 319 -26.39 17.01 -9.96
CA GLN A 319 -25.70 17.93 -10.85
C GLN A 319 -24.19 17.65 -10.85
N ALA A 320 -23.54 17.95 -11.97
CA ALA A 320 -22.10 17.81 -12.09
C ALA A 320 -21.39 18.73 -11.08
N LEU A 321 -20.35 18.21 -10.46
CA LEU A 321 -19.49 18.98 -9.57
C LEU A 321 -18.63 19.94 -10.39
N ASP A 322 -18.43 21.15 -9.88
CA ASP A 322 -17.45 22.08 -10.45
C ASP A 322 -16.01 21.64 -10.15
N ALA A 323 -15.05 22.35 -10.73
CA ALA A 323 -13.63 22.05 -10.59
C ALA A 323 -13.16 22.21 -9.13
N GLU A 324 -13.69 23.17 -8.38
CA GLU A 324 -13.29 23.37 -6.98
C GLU A 324 -13.73 22.21 -6.07
N HIS A 325 -14.97 21.73 -6.22
CA HIS A 325 -15.47 20.57 -5.47
C HIS A 325 -14.70 19.30 -5.85
N CYS A 326 -14.41 19.09 -7.14
CA CYS A 326 -13.58 17.95 -7.58
C CYS A 326 -12.17 18.00 -6.97
N ALA A 327 -11.52 19.17 -6.99
CA ALA A 327 -10.19 19.33 -6.43
C ALA A 327 -10.13 19.09 -4.91
N VAL A 328 -11.19 19.44 -4.17
CA VAL A 328 -11.30 19.12 -2.74
C VAL A 328 -11.48 17.62 -2.52
N LEU A 329 -12.35 16.97 -3.28
CA LEU A 329 -12.55 15.52 -3.20
C LEU A 329 -11.28 14.72 -3.54
N GLU A 330 -10.53 15.13 -4.57
CA GLU A 330 -9.20 14.56 -4.88
C GLU A 330 -8.27 14.66 -3.66
N GLY A 331 -8.23 15.81 -2.99
CA GLY A 331 -7.45 15.97 -1.75
C GLY A 331 -7.94 15.08 -0.61
N VAL A 332 -9.26 14.91 -0.44
CA VAL A 332 -9.85 14.00 0.55
C VAL A 332 -9.44 12.55 0.27
N MET A 333 -9.49 12.11 -0.99
CA MET A 333 -9.05 10.78 -1.43
C MET A 333 -7.56 10.55 -1.11
N GLU A 334 -6.70 11.52 -1.42
CA GLU A 334 -5.26 11.46 -1.11
C GLU A 334 -5.04 11.26 0.39
N ARG A 335 -5.72 12.05 1.24
CA ARG A 335 -5.57 11.96 2.69
C ARG A 335 -6.14 10.68 3.30
N LEU A 336 -7.26 10.18 2.79
CA LEU A 336 -7.78 8.87 3.18
C LEU A 336 -6.75 7.77 2.89
N SER A 337 -6.10 7.84 1.73
CA SER A 337 -5.07 6.88 1.31
C SER A 337 -3.80 6.99 2.16
N GLU A 338 -3.35 8.20 2.48
CA GLU A 338 -2.22 8.44 3.39
C GLU A 338 -2.50 7.90 4.79
N PHE A 339 -3.70 8.17 5.31
CA PHE A 339 -4.14 7.66 6.60
C PHE A 339 -4.16 6.13 6.64
N ALA A 340 -4.76 5.50 5.62
CA ALA A 340 -4.82 4.05 5.47
C ALA A 340 -3.43 3.40 5.28
N SER A 341 -2.46 4.13 4.74
CA SER A 341 -1.08 3.66 4.58
C SER A 341 -0.23 3.81 5.86
N ALA A 342 -0.48 4.87 6.64
CA ALA A 342 0.26 5.14 7.87
C ALA A 342 -0.17 4.25 9.04
N LEU A 343 -1.47 3.96 9.14
CA LEU A 343 -2.06 3.25 10.27
C LEU A 343 -1.55 1.80 10.45
N PRO A 344 -1.33 0.98 9.40
CA PRO A 344 -0.75 -0.37 9.54
C PRO A 344 0.65 -0.39 10.14
N ASN A 345 1.51 0.57 9.80
CA ASN A 345 2.85 0.67 10.37
C ASN A 345 2.77 0.95 11.88
N MET A 346 1.87 1.84 12.28
CA MET A 346 1.59 2.11 13.69
C MET A 346 1.07 0.86 14.40
N VAL A 347 0.10 0.14 13.81
CA VAL A 347 -0.44 -1.12 14.40
C VAL A 347 0.65 -2.20 14.52
N ALA A 348 1.51 -2.35 13.51
CA ALA A 348 2.62 -3.29 13.56
C ALA A 348 3.63 -2.94 14.66
N GLU A 349 3.95 -1.65 14.83
CA GLU A 349 4.82 -1.19 15.90
C GLU A 349 4.21 -1.47 17.29
N LEU A 350 2.91 -1.26 17.46
CA LEU A 350 2.19 -1.57 18.70
C LEU A 350 2.23 -3.07 19.03
N ARG A 351 1.96 -3.93 18.04
CA ARG A 351 2.05 -5.39 18.19
C ARG A 351 3.46 -5.83 18.62
N ASN A 352 4.50 -5.26 18.01
CA ASN A 352 5.90 -5.56 18.33
C ASN A 352 6.33 -5.11 19.73
N LYS A 353 5.73 -4.03 20.25
CA LYS A 353 6.00 -3.52 21.61
C LYS A 353 5.21 -4.24 22.70
N GLY A 354 4.44 -5.27 22.36
CA GLY A 354 3.62 -6.00 23.33
C GLY A 354 2.46 -5.15 23.85
N ALA A 355 1.81 -4.38 22.96
CA ALA A 355 0.63 -3.59 23.29
C ALA A 355 -0.41 -4.40 24.07
N SER A 356 -1.02 -3.77 25.09
CA SER A 356 -2.04 -4.39 25.94
C SER A 356 -3.20 -4.94 25.10
N PRO A 357 -3.78 -6.10 25.46
CA PRO A 357 -4.99 -6.62 24.81
C PRO A 357 -6.20 -5.69 24.93
N GLU A 358 -6.14 -4.68 25.80
CA GLU A 358 -7.20 -3.66 25.96
C GLU A 358 -7.19 -2.60 24.83
N LEU A 359 -6.14 -2.56 24.00
CA LEU A 359 -6.08 -1.66 22.84
C LEU A 359 -6.90 -2.20 21.67
N PRO A 360 -7.64 -1.35 20.93
CA PRO A 360 -8.58 -1.79 19.90
C PRO A 360 -7.88 -2.09 18.56
N LEU A 361 -6.88 -2.99 18.55
CA LEU A 361 -6.05 -3.25 17.37
C LEU A 361 -6.87 -3.77 16.18
N ASP A 362 -7.84 -4.66 16.41
CA ASP A 362 -8.70 -5.19 15.34
C ASP A 362 -9.60 -4.10 14.73
N LEU A 363 -10.07 -3.16 15.55
CA LEU A 363 -10.83 -2.00 15.06
C LEU A 363 -9.93 -1.06 14.25
N LEU A 364 -8.66 -0.90 14.63
CA LEU A 364 -7.72 -0.12 13.83
C LEU A 364 -7.46 -0.78 12.46
N ASP A 365 -7.37 -2.10 12.40
CA ASP A 365 -7.26 -2.83 11.13
C ASP A 365 -8.54 -2.65 10.28
N GLN A 366 -9.73 -2.69 10.89
CA GLN A 366 -11.00 -2.40 10.18
C GLN A 366 -11.05 -0.97 9.64
N ILE A 367 -10.54 0.01 10.40
CA ILE A 367 -10.46 1.42 9.98
C ILE A 367 -9.54 1.58 8.75
N VAL A 368 -8.46 0.81 8.65
CA VAL A 368 -7.58 0.81 7.46
C VAL A 368 -8.37 0.41 6.22
N GLU A 369 -9.07 -0.71 6.29
CA GLU A 369 -9.86 -1.22 5.16
C GLU A 369 -10.97 -0.23 4.79
N GLU A 370 -11.71 0.28 5.77
CA GLU A 370 -12.78 1.24 5.50
C GLU A 370 -12.27 2.56 4.92
N ALA A 371 -11.08 3.03 5.33
CA ALA A 371 -10.45 4.21 4.74
C ALA A 371 -10.06 3.99 3.27
N TRP A 372 -9.55 2.80 2.92
CA TRP A 372 -9.29 2.45 1.52
C TRP A 372 -10.56 2.38 0.69
N VAL A 373 -11.62 1.76 1.21
CA VAL A 373 -12.88 1.66 0.47
C VAL A 373 -13.52 3.04 0.32
N THR A 374 -13.48 3.89 1.34
CA THR A 374 -13.97 5.27 1.26
C THR A 374 -13.19 6.07 0.20
N ALA A 375 -11.87 5.92 0.11
CA ALA A 375 -11.07 6.55 -0.94
C ALA A 375 -11.49 6.08 -2.35
N HIS A 376 -11.80 4.79 -2.50
CA HIS A 376 -12.33 4.25 -3.77
C HIS A 376 -13.71 4.84 -4.11
N GLU A 377 -14.59 5.07 -3.13
CA GLU A 377 -15.87 5.74 -3.39
C GLU A 377 -15.69 7.18 -3.87
N VAL A 378 -14.68 7.90 -3.36
CA VAL A 378 -14.34 9.23 -3.90
C VAL A 378 -13.94 9.12 -5.38
N MET A 379 -13.12 8.14 -5.73
CA MET A 379 -12.75 7.89 -7.13
C MET A 379 -13.97 7.56 -7.99
N ARG A 380 -14.91 6.75 -7.51
CA ARG A 380 -16.14 6.43 -8.23
C ARG A 380 -16.96 7.70 -8.48
N LEU A 381 -17.10 8.58 -7.48
CA LEU A 381 -17.83 9.85 -7.63
C LEU A 381 -17.18 10.78 -8.65
N LEU A 382 -15.84 10.85 -8.67
CA LEU A 382 -15.10 11.64 -9.65
C LEU A 382 -15.24 11.06 -11.06
N ALA A 383 -15.23 9.73 -11.20
CA ALA A 383 -15.33 9.05 -12.49
C ALA A 383 -16.70 9.23 -13.19
N VAL A 384 -17.78 9.44 -12.42
CA VAL A 384 -19.13 9.69 -12.94
C VAL A 384 -19.38 11.17 -13.29
N GLN A 385 -18.41 12.05 -13.08
CA GLN A 385 -18.49 13.43 -13.55
C GLN A 385 -18.35 13.50 -15.08
N PRO A 386 -19.05 14.43 -15.75
CA PRO A 386 -18.94 14.57 -17.20
C PRO A 386 -17.50 14.93 -17.58
N LYS A 387 -16.91 14.16 -18.51
CA LYS A 387 -15.65 14.52 -19.16
C LYS A 387 -15.92 15.72 -20.06
N THR A 388 -15.60 16.93 -19.62
CA THR A 388 -15.91 18.18 -20.33
C THR A 388 -15.43 18.12 -21.79
N PRO A 389 -16.33 18.15 -22.80
CA PRO A 389 -15.95 18.61 -24.12
C PRO A 389 -15.75 20.12 -24.01
N ALA A 390 -14.58 20.63 -24.37
CA ALA A 390 -14.32 22.06 -24.37
C ALA A 390 -15.32 22.79 -25.29
N ILE A 391 -16.35 23.41 -24.71
CA ILE A 391 -17.20 24.36 -25.42
C ILE A 391 -16.44 25.69 -25.36
N ILE A 392 -15.61 25.94 -26.37
CA ILE A 392 -15.06 27.27 -26.61
C ILE A 392 -16.19 28.09 -27.22
N ALA A 393 -16.85 28.91 -26.40
CA ALA A 393 -17.62 30.02 -26.93
C ALA A 393 -16.65 30.97 -27.65
N PRO A 394 -16.93 31.39 -28.90
CA PRO A 394 -16.06 32.35 -29.59
C PRO A 394 -16.10 33.68 -28.82
N PRO A 395 -14.95 34.30 -28.55
CA PRO A 395 -14.89 35.51 -27.74
C PRO A 395 -15.52 36.68 -28.52
N THR A 396 -16.52 37.31 -27.90
CA THR A 396 -17.04 38.60 -28.30
C THR A 396 -15.94 39.66 -28.15
N GLU A 397 -15.51 40.25 -29.27
CA GLU A 397 -14.56 41.36 -29.30
C GLU A 397 -15.10 42.55 -28.50
N ALA A 398 -14.42 42.91 -27.42
CA ALA A 398 -14.57 44.19 -26.75
C ALA A 398 -13.21 44.71 -26.28
N GLY A 399 -12.66 45.64 -27.08
CA GLY A 399 -11.87 46.78 -26.58
C GLY A 399 -10.47 46.50 -26.05
N LEU A 400 -9.50 46.33 -26.96
CA LEU A 400 -8.08 46.55 -26.66
C LEU A 400 -7.82 48.06 -26.42
N ALA A 401 -7.56 48.43 -25.17
CA ALA A 401 -6.85 49.66 -24.84
C ALA A 401 -5.35 49.35 -24.74
N LEU A 402 -4.59 49.86 -25.70
CA LEU A 402 -3.12 49.87 -25.69
C LEU A 402 -2.59 50.91 -24.69
N PRO A 403 -1.40 50.71 -24.11
CA PRO A 403 -0.48 51.80 -23.87
C PRO A 403 0.71 51.73 -24.84
N ALA A 404 1.10 52.91 -25.31
CA ALA A 404 2.26 53.18 -26.14
C ALA A 404 3.57 53.00 -25.34
N ASP A 405 4.63 52.48 -25.99
CA ASP A 405 5.82 53.29 -26.24
C ASP A 405 6.89 52.59 -27.10
N ALA A 406 7.50 53.45 -27.94
CA ALA A 406 8.88 53.45 -28.42
C ALA A 406 9.42 52.38 -29.39
N ALA A 407 9.44 52.81 -30.66
CA ALA A 407 10.61 52.85 -31.55
C ALA A 407 11.11 51.57 -32.23
N GLY A 408 11.05 51.58 -33.57
CA GLY A 408 12.08 50.97 -34.41
C GLY A 408 11.61 50.30 -35.69
N ASN A 409 11.58 51.07 -36.77
CA ASN A 409 11.86 50.67 -38.16
C ASN A 409 10.81 49.83 -38.94
N ASP A 410 10.03 50.54 -39.74
CA ASP A 410 9.62 50.20 -41.11
C ASP A 410 10.84 49.90 -42.03
N PRO A 411 10.68 49.43 -43.29
CA PRO A 411 9.50 48.94 -44.03
C PRO A 411 9.83 47.54 -44.64
N ALA A 412 9.11 46.87 -45.54
CA ALA A 412 8.36 47.27 -46.70
C ALA A 412 7.75 46.02 -47.34
N ALA A 413 6.71 46.25 -48.16
CA ALA A 413 6.39 45.50 -49.37
C ALA A 413 5.88 44.06 -49.15
N GLU A 414 4.85 43.56 -49.83
CA GLU A 414 4.20 43.96 -51.07
C GLU A 414 2.97 43.05 -51.21
N GLY A 415 1.97 43.46 -51.99
CA GLY A 415 1.02 42.51 -52.59
C GLY A 415 -0.43 42.57 -52.10
N SER A 416 -1.08 43.72 -52.26
CA SER A 416 -2.45 43.74 -52.82
C SER A 416 -2.45 43.14 -54.24
N PRO A 417 -3.60 42.96 -54.94
CA PRO A 417 -5.00 43.12 -54.56
C PRO A 417 -5.84 41.88 -54.98
N ALA A 418 -7.13 41.79 -54.70
CA ALA A 418 -8.21 42.19 -55.61
C ALA A 418 -9.43 41.37 -55.16
N ARG A 419 -10.71 41.76 -55.22
CA ARG A 419 -11.46 42.88 -55.80
C ARG A 419 -12.87 42.30 -55.98
N ARG A 420 -13.90 42.94 -55.41
CA ARG A 420 -15.28 43.13 -55.91
C ARG A 420 -16.18 43.34 -54.69
N LYS A 421 -16.58 44.56 -54.31
CA LYS A 421 -17.32 45.62 -55.03
C LYS A 421 -18.73 45.21 -55.43
N GLY A 422 -19.69 45.63 -54.60
CA GLY A 422 -21.12 45.80 -54.89
C GLY A 422 -21.77 46.31 -53.59
N LYS A 423 -21.80 47.61 -53.28
CA LYS A 423 -22.43 48.78 -53.93
C LYS A 423 -23.96 48.75 -53.81
N GLY A 424 -24.47 49.60 -52.91
CA GLY A 424 -25.88 49.97 -52.84
C GLY A 424 -26.35 50.31 -51.42
N LYS A 425 -26.82 51.49 -51.00
CA LYS A 425 -26.61 52.92 -51.32
C LYS A 425 -27.70 53.68 -50.53
N ARG A 426 -27.28 54.67 -49.70
CA ARG A 426 -28.03 55.86 -49.19
C ARG A 426 -29.14 55.61 -48.15
N ARG A 427 -29.42 56.50 -47.18
CA ARG A 427 -29.23 57.97 -47.00
C ARG A 427 -29.34 58.30 -45.48
N GLN A 428 -28.42 59.08 -44.87
CA GLN A 428 -28.57 60.47 -44.32
C GLN A 428 -29.99 60.85 -43.85
N ALA A 429 -30.24 61.57 -42.74
CA ALA A 429 -29.53 62.60 -41.95
C ALA A 429 -30.12 62.57 -40.51
N GLY A 430 -29.72 63.29 -39.46
CA GLY A 430 -28.88 64.47 -39.23
C GLY A 430 -29.29 65.10 -37.88
N GLY A 431 -28.44 65.95 -37.30
CA GLY A 431 -28.74 66.88 -36.19
C GLY A 431 -28.78 66.25 -34.78
N ALA A 432 -27.82 66.51 -33.88
CA ALA A 432 -27.56 67.75 -33.14
C ALA A 432 -28.72 68.15 -32.20
N GLY A 433 -28.48 68.11 -30.88
CA GLY A 433 -29.40 68.67 -29.88
C GLY A 433 -29.02 68.30 -28.43
N SER A 434 -28.53 69.30 -27.70
CA SER A 434 -28.11 69.28 -26.29
C SER A 434 -29.26 69.28 -25.26
N SER A 435 -28.91 68.83 -24.05
CA SER A 435 -29.32 69.32 -22.70
C SER A 435 -30.72 69.06 -22.09
N ALA A 436 -30.72 68.20 -21.06
CA ALA A 436 -31.16 68.37 -19.66
C ALA A 436 -32.58 68.85 -19.22
N ALA A 437 -33.15 68.02 -18.32
CA ALA A 437 -34.10 68.24 -17.17
C ALA A 437 -35.60 68.51 -17.46
N GLY A 438 -36.61 67.91 -16.79
CA GLY A 438 -36.69 66.89 -15.71
C GLY A 438 -38.16 66.54 -15.28
N GLN A 439 -38.30 65.46 -14.48
CA GLN A 439 -39.37 65.03 -13.52
C GLN A 439 -40.81 64.62 -14.01
N PRO A 440 -41.67 63.91 -13.21
CA PRO A 440 -41.52 62.70 -12.37
C PRO A 440 -42.67 61.62 -12.51
N GLU A 441 -42.39 60.32 -12.20
CA GLU A 441 -43.25 59.12 -11.89
C GLU A 441 -44.54 58.75 -12.71
N PRO A 442 -45.10 57.49 -12.74
CA PRO A 442 -44.94 56.31 -11.85
C PRO A 442 -44.84 54.87 -12.48
N GLN A 443 -44.23 53.96 -11.70
CA GLN A 443 -44.54 52.51 -11.45
C GLN A 443 -44.41 51.33 -12.47
N LEU A 444 -43.82 50.26 -11.89
CA LEU A 444 -43.97 48.79 -12.07
C LEU A 444 -43.30 48.03 -13.23
N ALA A 445 -42.21 47.30 -12.91
CA ALA A 445 -42.21 45.82 -12.78
C ALA A 445 -40.82 45.29 -12.32
N ARG A 446 -40.82 44.55 -11.21
CA ARG A 446 -39.71 43.68 -10.75
C ARG A 446 -39.78 42.36 -11.54
N PRO A 447 -38.63 41.73 -11.85
CA PRO A 447 -38.42 40.38 -11.31
C PRO A 447 -37.06 40.22 -10.61
N ASP A 448 -37.21 39.68 -9.41
CA ASP A 448 -36.35 38.92 -8.49
C ASP A 448 -34.86 38.66 -8.73
N ALA A 449 -34.19 38.65 -7.58
CA ALA A 449 -32.77 38.50 -7.32
C ALA A 449 -32.20 37.20 -7.89
N VAL A 450 -31.32 37.34 -8.87
CA VAL A 450 -30.25 36.37 -9.11
C VAL A 450 -29.19 36.63 -8.04
N THR A 451 -29.17 35.80 -7.01
CA THR A 451 -28.08 35.73 -6.04
C THR A 451 -26.80 35.41 -6.82
N THR A 452 -25.89 36.39 -6.91
CA THR A 452 -24.52 36.19 -7.40
C THR A 452 -23.87 35.05 -6.62
N PRO A 453 -23.16 34.11 -7.27
CA PRO A 453 -22.50 33.02 -6.57
C PRO A 453 -21.41 33.61 -5.68
N THR A 454 -21.52 33.39 -4.37
CA THR A 454 -20.46 33.69 -3.41
C THR A 454 -19.24 32.89 -3.83
N THR A 455 -18.22 33.54 -4.41
CA THR A 455 -17.00 32.88 -4.88
C THR A 455 -16.34 32.17 -3.71
N LYS A 456 -16.55 30.85 -3.58
CA LYS A 456 -15.93 30.02 -2.56
C LYS A 456 -14.45 29.91 -2.89
N VAL A 457 -13.57 30.16 -1.92
CA VAL A 457 -12.12 30.11 -2.12
C VAL A 457 -11.60 28.78 -1.58
N ILE A 458 -10.74 28.10 -2.34
CA ILE A 458 -10.01 26.93 -1.84
C ILE A 458 -8.98 27.43 -0.84
N VAL A 459 -9.12 27.00 0.41
CA VAL A 459 -8.17 27.25 1.50
C VAL A 459 -7.54 25.92 1.90
N LEU A 460 -6.26 25.94 2.26
CA LEU A 460 -5.60 24.78 2.84
C LEU A 460 -5.88 24.75 4.35
N SER A 461 -6.21 23.58 4.87
CA SER A 461 -6.16 23.35 6.31
C SER A 461 -4.74 23.59 6.85
N ASP A 462 -4.61 23.71 8.17
CA ASP A 462 -3.31 23.84 8.84
C ASP A 462 -2.35 22.65 8.54
N LEU A 463 -2.89 21.55 8.02
CA LEU A 463 -2.19 20.32 7.65
C LEU A 463 -2.06 20.13 6.12
N GLY A 464 -2.56 21.08 5.32
CA GLY A 464 -2.38 21.14 3.87
C GLY A 464 -3.48 20.48 3.03
N THR A 465 -4.65 20.19 3.59
CA THR A 465 -5.79 19.61 2.86
C THR A 465 -6.68 20.70 2.28
N LYS A 466 -7.03 20.58 1.01
CA LYS A 466 -7.90 21.53 0.31
C LYS A 466 -9.30 21.49 0.94
N LYS A 467 -9.84 22.66 1.29
CA LYS A 467 -11.20 22.84 1.81
C LYS A 467 -11.83 24.08 1.18
N LEU A 468 -13.14 24.07 0.91
CA LEU A 468 -13.86 25.28 0.55
C LEU A 468 -14.14 26.13 1.80
N ALA A 469 -13.79 27.41 1.74
CA ALA A 469 -14.05 28.38 2.80
C ALA A 469 -14.73 29.63 2.26
N SER A 470 -15.42 30.37 3.13
CA SER A 470 -15.93 31.69 2.78
C SER A 470 -14.76 32.68 2.60
N PRO A 471 -14.92 33.77 1.82
CA PRO A 471 -13.90 34.80 1.69
C PRO A 471 -13.43 35.37 3.04
N GLU A 472 -14.34 35.48 4.01
CA GLU A 472 -14.08 35.97 5.37
C GLU A 472 -13.22 35.00 6.21
N GLU A 473 -13.46 33.68 6.08
CA GLU A 473 -12.63 32.63 6.69
C GLU A 473 -11.22 32.56 6.08
N ALA A 474 -11.08 32.87 4.79
CA ALA A 474 -9.79 32.93 4.10
C ALA A 474 -8.92 34.10 4.60
N HIS A 475 -9.53 35.24 4.92
CA HIS A 475 -8.82 36.45 5.37
C HIS A 475 -8.32 36.36 6.81
N THR A 476 -8.98 35.59 7.68
CA THR A 476 -8.58 35.39 9.08
C THR A 476 -7.39 34.44 9.25
N ARG A 477 -7.10 33.56 8.26
CA ARG A 477 -6.01 32.57 8.34
C ARG A 477 -4.68 32.99 7.70
N MET A 478 -4.60 34.14 7.02
CA MET A 478 -3.35 34.63 6.39
C MET A 478 -2.22 35.00 7.39
N SER A 479 -2.37 34.78 8.70
CA SER A 479 -1.39 35.17 9.73
C SER A 479 -0.72 34.03 10.53
N SER A 480 -0.92 32.75 10.20
CA SER A 480 -0.12 31.66 10.79
C SER A 480 0.83 31.03 9.76
N SER A 481 2.08 30.86 10.16
CA SER A 481 3.23 30.55 9.30
C SER A 481 3.20 29.13 8.72
N ALA A 482 2.61 28.97 7.53
CA ALA A 482 2.72 27.76 6.71
C ALA A 482 3.93 27.79 5.73
N ARG A 483 4.98 28.58 6.02
CA ARG A 483 6.11 28.74 5.09
C ARG A 483 7.14 27.61 5.14
N GLU A 484 7.20 26.82 6.21
CA GLU A 484 8.21 25.75 6.34
C GLU A 484 7.76 24.40 5.77
N HIS A 485 6.46 24.15 5.58
CA HIS A 485 5.93 22.94 4.92
C HIS A 485 5.88 23.02 3.38
N LEU A 486 6.23 24.17 2.80
CA LEU A 486 6.16 24.41 1.35
C LEU A 486 7.32 23.80 0.56
N ALA A 487 8.42 23.39 1.21
CA ALA A 487 9.59 22.81 0.54
C ALA A 487 9.40 21.36 0.03
N ILE A 488 8.30 20.68 0.39
CA ILE A 488 8.00 19.28 0.02
C ILE A 488 7.26 19.15 -1.33
N TRP A 489 6.75 20.25 -1.87
CA TRP A 489 5.91 20.26 -3.07
C TRP A 489 6.75 20.35 -4.36
N GLN A 490 7.34 19.22 -4.75
CA GLN A 490 7.82 19.05 -6.13
C GLN A 490 6.63 18.90 -7.10
N ALA A 491 6.85 19.34 -8.35
CA ALA A 491 5.90 19.32 -9.45
C ALA A 491 5.20 17.95 -9.61
N PRO A 492 3.93 17.91 -10.07
CA PRO A 492 3.18 16.67 -10.21
C PRO A 492 3.95 15.67 -11.09
N PRO A 493 4.07 14.39 -10.66
CA PRO A 493 4.77 13.39 -11.43
C PRO A 493 4.05 13.19 -12.77
N SER A 494 4.78 13.32 -13.88
CA SER A 494 4.19 13.19 -15.22
C SER A 494 3.77 11.73 -15.48
N LYS A 495 2.72 11.53 -16.29
CA LYS A 495 2.28 10.21 -16.75
C LYS A 495 3.42 9.43 -17.44
N GLU A 496 4.32 10.14 -18.12
CA GLU A 496 5.52 9.58 -18.75
C GLU A 496 6.49 8.98 -17.72
N THR A 497 6.66 9.65 -16.58
CA THR A 497 7.50 9.15 -15.48
C THR A 497 6.90 7.87 -14.89
N LEU A 498 5.58 7.80 -14.75
CA LEU A 498 4.89 6.59 -14.32
C LEU A 498 5.06 5.44 -15.33
N THR A 499 4.92 5.69 -16.63
CA THR A 499 5.13 4.65 -17.66
C THR A 499 6.53 4.06 -17.60
N ARG A 500 7.56 4.91 -17.45
CA ARG A 500 8.95 4.45 -17.29
C ARG A 500 9.14 3.62 -16.03
N LEU A 501 8.49 4.02 -14.93
CA LEU A 501 8.54 3.31 -13.66
C LEU A 501 7.85 1.93 -13.73
N LEU A 502 6.73 1.83 -14.44
CA LEU A 502 6.04 0.55 -14.69
C LEU A 502 6.87 -0.40 -15.54
N ALA A 503 7.50 0.11 -16.62
CA ALA A 503 8.45 -0.68 -17.41
C ALA A 503 9.63 -1.16 -16.56
N ARG A 504 10.16 -0.28 -15.69
CA ARG A 504 11.25 -0.65 -14.77
C ARG A 504 10.82 -1.72 -13.77
N LEU A 505 9.60 -1.64 -13.24
CA LEU A 505 9.04 -2.67 -12.37
C LEU A 505 8.97 -4.04 -13.08
N ASP A 506 8.57 -4.07 -14.36
CA ASP A 506 8.57 -5.32 -15.14
C ASP A 506 9.99 -5.86 -15.36
N GLU A 507 10.97 -5.00 -15.65
CA GLU A 507 12.38 -5.40 -15.79
C GLU A 507 12.95 -5.98 -14.49
N LEU A 508 12.68 -5.34 -13.35
CA LEU A 508 13.17 -5.80 -12.06
C LEU A 508 12.63 -7.20 -11.71
N LEU A 509 11.39 -7.51 -12.10
CA LEU A 509 10.78 -8.84 -11.91
C LEU A 509 11.44 -9.94 -12.75
N GLN A 510 12.21 -9.60 -13.79
CA GLN A 510 12.92 -10.56 -14.64
C GLN A 510 14.33 -10.89 -14.13
N PHE A 511 14.76 -10.33 -13.00
CA PHE A 511 16.09 -10.57 -12.46
C PHE A 511 16.35 -12.07 -12.18
N ASP A 512 17.31 -12.67 -12.88
CA ASP A 512 17.63 -14.10 -12.74
C ASP A 512 18.49 -14.36 -11.49
N LEU A 513 17.81 -14.40 -10.35
CA LEU A 513 18.43 -14.70 -9.07
C LEU A 513 19.14 -16.07 -9.03
N ARG A 514 18.66 -17.05 -9.82
CA ARG A 514 19.28 -18.39 -9.88
C ARG A 514 20.60 -18.37 -10.64
N SER A 515 20.79 -17.46 -11.59
CA SER A 515 22.08 -17.29 -12.26
C SER A 515 23.17 -16.85 -11.28
N GLU A 516 22.85 -15.94 -10.37
CA GLU A 516 23.77 -15.43 -9.35
C GLU A 516 24.15 -16.52 -8.33
N GLN A 517 23.17 -17.31 -7.87
CA GLN A 517 23.46 -18.48 -7.03
C GLN A 517 24.37 -19.51 -7.73
N ARG A 518 24.17 -19.74 -9.04
CA ARG A 518 25.03 -20.63 -9.83
C ARG A 518 26.45 -20.07 -9.96
N ALA A 519 26.61 -18.76 -10.10
CA ALA A 519 27.93 -18.11 -10.12
C ALA A 519 28.69 -18.34 -8.81
N VAL A 520 28.04 -18.14 -7.65
CA VAL A 520 28.63 -18.43 -6.32
C VAL A 520 28.98 -19.91 -6.16
N SER A 521 28.14 -20.81 -6.68
CA SER A 521 28.41 -22.24 -6.65
C SER A 521 29.64 -22.62 -7.50
N ARG A 522 29.78 -22.02 -8.69
CA ARG A 522 30.93 -22.22 -9.58
C ARG A 522 32.22 -21.63 -9.02
N ALA A 523 32.14 -20.52 -8.29
CA ALA A 523 33.30 -19.86 -7.68
C ALA A 523 34.12 -20.84 -6.81
N ARG A 524 33.48 -21.81 -6.16
CA ARG A 524 34.10 -22.86 -5.32
C ARG A 524 35.10 -23.77 -6.04
N HIS A 525 35.15 -23.72 -7.38
CA HIS A 525 36.04 -24.55 -8.20
C HIS A 525 37.00 -23.71 -9.03
N MET A 526 37.04 -22.40 -8.76
CA MET A 526 37.93 -21.45 -9.44
C MET A 526 39.23 -21.30 -8.66
N LYS A 527 40.17 -20.58 -9.26
CA LYS A 527 41.34 -20.09 -8.54
C LYS A 527 40.87 -19.20 -7.36
N PRO A 528 41.52 -19.26 -6.17
CA PRO A 528 41.05 -18.54 -4.99
C PRO A 528 40.81 -17.03 -5.22
N GLU A 529 41.71 -16.33 -5.90
CA GLU A 529 41.53 -14.89 -6.19
C GLU A 529 40.36 -14.61 -7.14
N ASP A 530 40.17 -15.47 -8.15
CA ASP A 530 39.06 -15.33 -9.11
C ASP A 530 37.72 -15.64 -8.44
N ALA A 531 37.71 -16.62 -7.52
CA ALA A 531 36.54 -16.98 -6.73
C ALA A 531 36.11 -15.82 -5.81
N GLU A 532 37.08 -15.18 -5.14
CA GLU A 532 36.83 -14.01 -4.30
C GLU A 532 36.20 -12.88 -5.11
N HIS A 533 36.80 -12.56 -6.26
CA HIS A 533 36.32 -11.51 -7.16
C HIS A 533 34.90 -11.78 -7.69
N VAL A 534 34.61 -13.04 -8.07
CA VAL A 534 33.26 -13.43 -8.51
C VAL A 534 32.24 -13.28 -7.38
N VAL A 535 32.56 -13.73 -6.17
CA VAL A 535 31.65 -13.59 -5.02
C VAL A 535 31.38 -12.12 -4.69
N ASP A 536 32.42 -11.27 -4.70
CA ASP A 536 32.25 -9.83 -4.47
C ASP A 536 31.38 -9.18 -5.54
N THR A 537 31.62 -9.50 -6.82
CA THR A 537 30.81 -9.00 -7.94
C THR A 537 29.34 -9.40 -7.81
N VAL A 538 29.07 -10.65 -7.39
CA VAL A 538 27.70 -11.12 -7.15
C VAL A 538 27.08 -10.36 -5.97
N VAL A 539 27.81 -10.17 -4.87
CA VAL A 539 27.33 -9.42 -3.70
C VAL A 539 26.99 -7.99 -4.08
N GLU A 540 27.88 -7.29 -4.79
CA GLU A 540 27.65 -5.92 -5.28
C GLU A 540 26.40 -5.85 -6.18
N ARG A 541 26.25 -6.79 -7.12
CA ARG A 541 25.09 -6.84 -8.01
C ARG A 541 23.78 -7.09 -7.25
N LEU A 542 23.77 -8.02 -6.30
CA LEU A 542 22.60 -8.29 -5.46
C LEU A 542 22.24 -7.08 -4.58
N GLN A 543 23.23 -6.36 -4.05
CA GLN A 543 23.02 -5.14 -3.28
C GLN A 543 22.48 -3.99 -4.15
N GLY A 544 23.04 -3.79 -5.35
CA GLY A 544 22.53 -2.83 -6.33
C GLY A 544 21.08 -3.14 -6.71
N GLN A 545 20.78 -4.40 -7.01
CA GLN A 545 19.42 -4.84 -7.33
C GLN A 545 18.46 -4.60 -6.15
N SER A 546 18.88 -4.87 -4.91
CA SER A 546 18.09 -4.59 -3.71
C SER A 546 17.74 -3.10 -3.60
N ALA A 547 18.74 -2.22 -3.79
CA ALA A 547 18.54 -0.78 -3.69
C ALA A 547 17.58 -0.26 -4.79
N GLU A 548 17.69 -0.79 -6.01
CA GLU A 548 16.80 -0.43 -7.11
C GLU A 548 15.36 -0.91 -6.90
N ILE A 549 15.17 -2.14 -6.38
CA ILE A 549 13.85 -2.65 -6.03
C ILE A 549 13.22 -1.78 -4.94
N GLU A 550 13.97 -1.41 -3.91
CA GLU A 550 13.49 -0.50 -2.86
C GLU A 550 13.09 0.86 -3.43
N ALA A 551 13.94 1.47 -4.23
CA ALA A 551 13.66 2.76 -4.85
C ALA A 551 12.40 2.71 -5.74
N CYS A 552 12.24 1.65 -6.53
CA CYS A 552 11.08 1.46 -7.40
C CYS A 552 9.79 1.25 -6.58
N VAL A 553 9.85 0.41 -5.55
CA VAL A 553 8.71 0.18 -4.64
C VAL A 553 8.34 1.46 -3.91
N THR A 554 9.30 2.21 -3.36
CA THR A 554 9.04 3.49 -2.69
C THR A 554 8.42 4.51 -3.64
N ALA A 555 8.88 4.57 -4.90
CA ALA A 555 8.30 5.46 -5.90
C ALA A 555 6.87 5.06 -6.31
N LEU A 556 6.55 3.76 -6.34
CA LEU A 556 5.21 3.25 -6.66
C LEU A 556 4.26 3.20 -5.46
N ASP A 557 4.78 3.17 -4.24
CA ASP A 557 4.02 3.35 -3.00
C ASP A 557 3.76 4.85 -2.72
N GLU A 558 4.33 5.77 -3.51
CA GLU A 558 4.01 7.20 -3.44
C GLU A 558 2.55 7.46 -3.84
N PRO A 559 1.73 8.08 -2.96
CA PRO A 559 0.29 8.28 -3.19
C PRO A 559 -0.04 9.04 -4.48
N ARG A 560 0.71 10.11 -4.77
CA ARG A 560 0.51 10.96 -5.97
C ARG A 560 0.72 10.21 -7.28
N ARG A 561 1.60 9.21 -7.30
CA ARG A 561 1.86 8.36 -8.48
C ARG A 561 0.87 7.22 -8.60
N ARG A 562 0.37 6.67 -7.48
CA ARG A 562 -0.73 5.70 -7.50
C ARG A 562 -2.02 6.30 -8.04
N GLY A 563 -2.30 7.56 -7.73
CA GLY A 563 -3.47 8.28 -8.25
C GLY A 563 -3.50 8.42 -9.78
N LEU A 564 -2.36 8.21 -10.46
CA LEU A 564 -2.25 8.25 -11.92
C LEU A 564 -2.47 6.89 -12.61
N LEU A 565 -2.55 5.80 -11.83
CA LEU A 565 -2.85 4.46 -12.35
C LEU A 565 -4.32 4.36 -12.72
N THR A 566 -4.61 3.67 -13.82
CA THR A 566 -5.99 3.32 -14.16
C THR A 566 -6.53 2.23 -13.22
N PRO A 567 -7.86 2.13 -13.01
CA PRO A 567 -8.45 1.12 -12.12
C PRO A 567 -8.05 -0.33 -12.46
N ILE A 568 -7.82 -0.64 -13.75
CA ILE A 568 -7.37 -1.97 -14.21
C ILE A 568 -5.90 -2.22 -13.83
N GLN A 569 -5.07 -1.18 -13.83
CA GLN A 569 -3.64 -1.28 -13.52
C GLN A 569 -3.38 -1.40 -12.02
N VAL A 570 -4.25 -0.87 -11.16
CA VAL A 570 -4.02 -0.86 -9.70
C VAL A 570 -3.85 -2.28 -9.12
N PRO A 571 -4.76 -3.25 -9.36
CA PRO A 571 -4.58 -4.61 -8.86
C PRO A 571 -3.35 -5.30 -9.45
N GLU A 572 -3.06 -5.06 -10.73
CA GLU A 572 -1.92 -5.65 -11.42
C GLU A 572 -0.58 -5.14 -10.85
N VAL A 573 -0.46 -3.82 -10.69
CA VAL A 573 0.72 -3.17 -10.11
C VAL A 573 0.89 -3.57 -8.65
N GLN A 574 -0.20 -3.65 -7.88
CA GLN A 574 -0.14 -4.11 -6.49
C GLN A 574 0.37 -5.56 -6.40
N LYS A 575 -0.13 -6.47 -7.26
CA LYS A 575 0.35 -7.85 -7.32
C LYS A 575 1.85 -7.92 -7.66
N LYS A 576 2.30 -7.10 -8.60
CA LYS A 576 3.72 -7.00 -8.98
C LYS A 576 4.59 -6.42 -7.84
N ILE A 577 4.13 -5.40 -7.12
CA ILE A 577 4.80 -4.84 -5.94
C ILE A 577 4.96 -5.91 -4.85
N VAL A 578 3.91 -6.68 -4.55
CA VAL A 578 3.99 -7.77 -3.56
C VAL A 578 5.04 -8.80 -3.96
N ARG A 579 5.08 -9.17 -5.25
CA ARG A 579 6.09 -10.09 -5.78
C ARG A 579 7.51 -9.51 -5.69
N LEU A 580 7.69 -8.22 -5.98
CA LEU A 580 8.95 -7.49 -5.82
C LEU A 580 9.41 -7.44 -4.35
N LYS A 581 8.51 -7.20 -3.40
CA LYS A 581 8.82 -7.23 -1.95
C LYS A 581 9.27 -8.62 -1.47
N ALA A 582 8.64 -9.67 -1.98
CA ALA A 582 9.07 -11.05 -1.71
C ALA A 582 10.48 -11.31 -2.28
N MET A 583 10.70 -10.94 -3.56
CA MET A 583 12.01 -11.07 -4.22
C MET A 583 13.09 -10.24 -3.53
N LEU A 584 12.78 -9.03 -3.05
CA LEU A 584 13.70 -8.18 -2.29
C LEU A 584 14.23 -8.89 -1.04
N SER A 585 13.33 -9.57 -0.30
CA SER A 585 13.70 -10.34 0.88
C SER A 585 14.65 -11.49 0.52
N GLU A 586 14.40 -12.15 -0.60
CA GLU A 586 15.24 -13.23 -1.11
C GLU A 586 16.63 -12.71 -1.57
N VAL A 587 16.67 -11.64 -2.36
CA VAL A 587 17.91 -10.98 -2.83
C VAL A 587 18.78 -10.55 -1.64
N LYS A 588 18.19 -9.90 -0.63
CA LYS A 588 18.90 -9.51 0.60
C LYS A 588 19.41 -10.72 1.37
N GLY A 589 18.59 -11.77 1.49
CA GLY A 589 18.98 -13.01 2.15
C GLY A 589 20.17 -13.68 1.45
N GLN A 590 20.18 -13.69 0.12
CA GLN A 590 21.28 -14.24 -0.67
C GLN A 590 22.54 -13.40 -0.59
N ALA A 591 22.45 -12.08 -0.65
CA ALA A 591 23.60 -11.18 -0.49
C ALA A 591 24.28 -11.39 0.88
N ARG A 592 23.50 -11.45 1.96
CA ARG A 592 24.00 -11.75 3.32
C ARG A 592 24.66 -13.13 3.39
N THR A 593 24.01 -14.13 2.78
CA THR A 593 24.54 -15.51 2.75
C THR A 593 25.85 -15.59 1.99
N ALA A 594 25.93 -14.99 0.80
CA ALA A 594 27.14 -14.95 -0.02
C ALA A 594 28.29 -14.23 0.70
N THR A 595 27.99 -13.08 1.33
CA THR A 595 28.96 -12.33 2.15
C THR A 595 29.47 -13.18 3.32
N ALA A 596 28.58 -13.85 4.05
CA ALA A 596 28.95 -14.70 5.17
C ALA A 596 29.74 -15.95 4.73
N GLN A 597 29.47 -16.48 3.52
CA GLN A 597 30.16 -17.65 2.98
C GLN A 597 31.50 -17.32 2.29
N LYS A 598 31.79 -16.04 2.02
CA LYS A 598 32.97 -15.60 1.26
C LYS A 598 34.27 -16.27 1.73
N ALA A 599 34.58 -16.14 3.03
CA ALA A 599 35.81 -16.72 3.60
C ALA A 599 35.84 -18.25 3.49
N SER A 600 34.71 -18.93 3.73
CA SER A 600 34.62 -20.40 3.61
C SER A 600 34.78 -20.85 2.15
N ILE A 601 34.24 -20.13 1.18
CA ILE A 601 34.40 -20.41 -0.25
C ILE A 601 35.87 -20.24 -0.63
N GLU A 602 36.52 -19.17 -0.16
CA GLU A 602 37.93 -18.91 -0.43
C GLU A 602 38.84 -20.04 0.10
N ILE A 603 38.59 -20.47 1.33
CA ILE A 603 39.29 -21.59 1.97
C ILE A 603 39.04 -22.91 1.21
N ASP A 604 37.79 -23.21 0.82
CA ASP A 604 37.45 -24.39 0.04
C ASP A 604 38.17 -24.39 -1.33
N CYS A 605 38.28 -23.24 -1.98
CA CYS A 605 39.06 -23.10 -3.21
C CYS A 605 40.55 -23.41 -2.97
N MET A 606 41.15 -22.88 -1.90
CA MET A 606 42.56 -23.16 -1.57
C MET A 606 42.82 -24.66 -1.33
N LYS A 607 41.87 -25.37 -0.71
CA LYS A 607 41.96 -26.83 -0.45
C LYS A 607 41.84 -27.67 -1.72
N THR A 608 41.09 -27.20 -2.72
CA THR A 608 40.78 -27.95 -3.95
C THR A 608 41.65 -27.54 -5.14
N TYR A 609 42.34 -26.41 -5.06
CA TYR A 609 43.07 -25.87 -6.19
C TYR A 609 44.23 -26.79 -6.63
N ALA A 610 44.28 -27.10 -7.92
CA ALA A 610 45.25 -28.04 -8.50
C ALA A 610 46.71 -27.57 -8.37
N PHE A 611 46.94 -26.27 -8.13
CA PHE A 611 48.27 -25.65 -8.09
C PHE A 611 48.55 -25.03 -6.71
N PRO A 612 48.86 -25.85 -5.69
CA PRO A 612 49.15 -25.34 -4.34
C PRO A 612 50.38 -24.42 -4.34
N SER A 613 50.39 -23.45 -3.43
CA SER A 613 51.43 -22.43 -3.30
C SER A 613 51.69 -22.10 -1.83
N GLN A 614 52.87 -21.54 -1.51
CA GLN A 614 53.18 -21.10 -0.15
C GLN A 614 52.11 -20.16 0.41
N LYS A 615 51.67 -19.16 -0.38
CA LYS A 615 50.64 -18.18 -0.01
C LYS A 615 49.36 -18.87 0.50
N TYR A 616 48.89 -19.91 -0.21
CA TYR A 616 47.66 -20.60 0.18
C TYR A 616 47.85 -21.47 1.42
N LEU A 617 49.01 -22.15 1.52
CA LEU A 617 49.31 -22.99 2.68
C LEU A 617 49.47 -22.15 3.97
N GLU A 618 50.06 -20.96 3.88
CA GLU A 618 50.14 -20.00 5.00
C GLU A 618 48.75 -19.58 5.49
N ARG A 619 47.84 -19.26 4.56
CA ARG A 619 46.45 -18.89 4.90
C ARG A 619 45.67 -20.06 5.49
N LEU A 620 45.83 -21.26 4.94
CA LEU A 620 45.20 -22.48 5.48
C LEU A 620 45.75 -22.85 6.86
N GLN A 621 47.06 -22.68 7.10
CA GLN A 621 47.67 -22.91 8.42
C GLN A 621 47.19 -21.88 9.44
N ALA A 622 47.11 -20.61 9.06
CA ALA A 622 46.60 -19.54 9.92
C ALA A 622 45.11 -19.70 10.27
N ALA A 623 44.32 -20.30 9.38
CA ALA A 623 42.92 -20.64 9.61
C ALA A 623 42.73 -21.95 10.39
N GLU A 624 43.81 -22.64 10.80
CA GLU A 624 43.78 -23.97 11.43
C GLU A 624 43.11 -25.06 10.55
N GLU A 625 43.07 -24.82 9.23
CA GLU A 625 42.41 -25.67 8.23
C GLU A 625 43.37 -26.71 7.61
N LEU A 626 44.63 -26.75 8.07
CA LEU A 626 45.71 -27.56 7.52
C LEU A 626 46.62 -28.09 8.62
N ALA A 627 46.72 -29.42 8.71
CA ALA A 627 47.61 -30.10 9.64
C ALA A 627 48.56 -31.08 8.92
N PRO A 628 49.83 -31.21 9.37
CA PRO A 628 50.67 -32.33 8.98
C PRO A 628 50.10 -33.63 9.57
N LEU A 629 49.89 -34.65 8.74
CA LEU A 629 49.35 -35.93 9.22
C LEU A 629 50.43 -36.83 9.83
N GLU A 630 51.63 -36.79 9.24
CA GLU A 630 52.72 -37.71 9.55
C GLU A 630 54.05 -36.94 9.58
N SER A 631 55.05 -37.51 10.24
CA SER A 631 56.44 -37.02 10.17
C SER A 631 56.99 -37.14 8.74
N PRO A 632 57.91 -36.25 8.32
CA PRO A 632 58.54 -36.35 7.01
C PRO A 632 59.26 -37.69 6.83
N ARG A 633 59.10 -38.32 5.66
CA ARG A 633 59.67 -39.63 5.33
C ARG A 633 60.68 -39.52 4.20
N ALA A 634 61.86 -40.13 4.37
CA ALA A 634 62.85 -40.24 3.30
C ALA A 634 62.40 -41.24 2.21
N LEU A 635 62.43 -40.83 0.94
CA LEU A 635 61.94 -41.66 -0.18
C LEU A 635 62.92 -42.77 -0.61
N LYS A 636 64.21 -42.66 -0.28
CA LYS A 636 65.27 -43.63 -0.65
C LYS A 636 65.98 -44.26 0.55
N GLY A 637 65.32 -44.24 1.72
CA GLY A 637 65.92 -44.65 3.00
C GLY A 637 66.68 -43.52 3.69
N GLU A 638 66.98 -43.71 4.97
CA GLU A 638 67.73 -42.75 5.79
C GLU A 638 69.18 -43.21 6.01
N PRO A 639 70.16 -42.28 6.01
CA PRO A 639 70.03 -40.85 5.72
C PRO A 639 69.73 -40.57 4.23
N GLY A 640 68.86 -39.61 3.97
CA GLY A 640 68.32 -39.32 2.63
C GLY A 640 68.50 -37.86 2.21
N THR A 641 68.37 -37.60 0.90
CA THR A 641 68.41 -36.23 0.31
C THR A 641 67.04 -35.74 -0.16
N LEU A 642 66.01 -36.58 -0.09
CA LEU A 642 64.66 -36.29 -0.55
C LEU A 642 63.64 -36.86 0.44
N PHE A 643 62.83 -35.97 1.00
CA PHE A 643 61.78 -36.29 1.96
C PHE A 643 60.42 -35.87 1.43
N GLU A 644 59.39 -36.60 1.83
CA GLU A 644 57.98 -36.33 1.55
C GLU A 644 57.23 -36.11 2.87
N LEU A 645 56.38 -35.08 2.94
CA LEU A 645 55.50 -34.78 4.05
C LEU A 645 54.07 -34.64 3.52
N LYS A 646 53.13 -35.38 4.13
CA LYS A 646 51.71 -35.30 3.79
C LYS A 646 51.02 -34.22 4.61
N LEU A 647 50.44 -33.24 3.92
CA LEU A 647 49.57 -32.25 4.50
C LEU A 647 48.11 -32.67 4.26
N GLN A 648 47.31 -32.65 5.31
CA GLN A 648 45.90 -32.98 5.24
C GLN A 648 45.05 -31.76 5.63
N PRO A 649 44.39 -31.12 4.65
CA PRO A 649 43.37 -30.14 4.96
C PRO A 649 42.18 -30.79 5.66
N THR A 650 41.43 -30.00 6.42
CA THR A 650 40.13 -30.46 6.95
C THR A 650 39.19 -30.84 5.80
N PRO A 651 38.23 -31.76 6.04
CA PRO A 651 37.25 -32.15 5.04
C PRO A 651 36.43 -30.97 4.54
N LEU A 652 36.16 -30.94 3.24
CA LEU A 652 35.14 -30.07 2.64
C LEU A 652 33.75 -30.45 3.15
N ARG A 653 32.74 -29.60 2.93
CA ARG A 653 31.34 -29.87 3.33
C ARG A 653 30.76 -31.17 2.77
N ASN A 654 31.23 -31.63 1.61
CA ASN A 654 30.83 -32.89 1.01
C ASN A 654 31.61 -34.11 1.55
N GLY A 655 32.45 -33.91 2.57
CA GLY A 655 33.31 -34.93 3.18
C GLY A 655 34.58 -35.24 2.38
N ALA A 656 34.79 -34.62 1.22
CA ALA A 656 35.99 -34.86 0.42
C ALA A 656 37.23 -34.25 1.08
N VAL A 657 38.34 -34.98 0.99
CA VAL A 657 39.66 -34.57 1.49
C VAL A 657 40.65 -34.64 0.34
N ASN A 658 41.36 -33.54 0.09
CA ASN A 658 42.38 -33.45 -0.96
C ASN A 658 43.77 -33.23 -0.33
N PRO A 659 44.54 -34.29 -0.08
CA PRO A 659 45.87 -34.16 0.49
C PRO A 659 46.82 -33.35 -0.41
N MET A 660 47.81 -32.73 0.20
CA MET A 660 48.92 -32.06 -0.49
C MET A 660 50.24 -32.67 -0.02
N TRP A 661 51.24 -32.69 -0.91
CA TRP A 661 52.51 -33.37 -0.68
C TRP A 661 53.66 -32.39 -0.78
N VAL A 662 54.37 -32.19 0.34
CA VAL A 662 55.56 -31.34 0.40
C VAL A 662 56.79 -32.21 0.18
N HIS A 663 57.59 -31.84 -0.81
CA HIS A 663 58.89 -32.44 -1.09
C HIS A 663 60.02 -31.52 -0.63
N ILE A 664 60.93 -32.10 0.15
CA ILE A 664 62.07 -31.40 0.73
C ILE A 664 63.34 -32.03 0.17
N HIS A 665 64.14 -31.24 -0.52
CA HIS A 665 65.44 -31.64 -1.05
C HIS A 665 66.56 -31.00 -0.23
N THR A 666 67.53 -31.79 0.19
CA THR A 666 68.74 -31.32 0.89
C THR A 666 69.97 -31.51 0.03
N LYS A 667 70.99 -30.66 0.23
CA LYS A 667 72.27 -30.74 -0.52
C LYS A 667 73.12 -31.95 -0.12
N ARG A 668 72.92 -32.48 1.09
CA ARG A 668 73.61 -33.64 1.65
C ARG A 668 72.63 -34.61 2.29
N PRO A 669 72.96 -35.91 2.41
CA PRO A 669 72.14 -36.87 3.14
C PRO A 669 71.98 -36.47 4.62
N VAL A 670 70.75 -36.48 5.12
CA VAL A 670 70.38 -36.17 6.52
C VAL A 670 69.34 -37.16 7.03
N TYR A 671 69.07 -37.16 8.34
CA TYR A 671 67.92 -37.87 8.93
C TYR A 671 66.69 -36.94 8.98
N ALA A 672 65.47 -37.49 8.91
CA ALA A 672 64.22 -36.71 8.92
C ALA A 672 64.10 -35.77 10.13
N TRP A 673 64.56 -36.22 11.31
CA TRP A 673 64.53 -35.40 12.53
C TRP A 673 65.45 -34.18 12.47
N GLN A 674 66.46 -34.17 11.59
CA GLN A 674 67.38 -33.04 11.44
C GLN A 674 66.78 -31.89 10.62
N LEU A 675 65.70 -32.13 9.86
CA LEU A 675 65.16 -31.15 8.92
C LEU A 675 64.72 -29.83 9.58
N THR A 676 64.27 -29.85 10.84
CA THR A 676 63.87 -28.63 11.58
C THR A 676 65.05 -27.79 12.04
N THR A 677 66.26 -28.37 12.14
CA THR A 677 67.47 -27.70 12.67
C THR A 677 68.48 -27.33 11.60
N LEU A 678 68.31 -27.76 10.35
CA LEU A 678 69.16 -27.36 9.23
C LEU A 678 69.08 -25.85 8.97
N ILE A 679 70.19 -25.25 8.54
CA ILE A 679 70.21 -23.87 8.05
C ILE A 679 69.58 -23.80 6.64
N ASP A 680 68.98 -22.66 6.29
CA ASP A 680 68.27 -22.49 5.00
C ASP A 680 69.13 -22.84 3.79
N ALA A 681 70.45 -22.55 3.86
CA ALA A 681 71.40 -22.83 2.79
C ALA A 681 71.63 -24.32 2.51
N GLU A 682 71.25 -25.23 3.42
CA GLU A 682 71.38 -26.68 3.24
C GLU A 682 70.21 -27.30 2.48
N PHE A 683 69.12 -26.54 2.31
CA PHE A 683 68.00 -26.93 1.45
C PHE A 683 68.37 -26.66 -0.01
N ALA A 684 68.24 -27.68 -0.85
CA ALA A 684 68.42 -27.56 -2.30
C ALA A 684 67.13 -27.05 -2.97
N ALA A 685 65.97 -27.50 -2.50
CA ALA A 685 64.66 -27.04 -2.93
C ALA A 685 63.57 -27.54 -1.99
N CYS A 686 62.53 -26.75 -1.78
CA CYS A 686 61.28 -27.21 -1.18
C CYS A 686 60.11 -26.86 -2.10
N HIS A 687 59.18 -27.79 -2.30
CA HIS A 687 57.99 -27.53 -3.09
C HIS A 687 56.80 -28.38 -2.68
N VAL A 688 55.59 -27.91 -2.98
CA VAL A 688 54.33 -28.64 -2.76
C VAL A 688 53.71 -29.07 -4.09
N LYS A 689 53.04 -30.22 -4.07
CA LYS A 689 52.20 -30.74 -5.15
C LYS A 689 50.82 -31.13 -4.63
N SER A 690 49.82 -31.11 -5.51
CA SER A 690 48.52 -31.72 -5.22
C SER A 690 48.63 -33.26 -5.16
N ASN A 691 47.61 -33.92 -4.61
CA ASN A 691 47.55 -35.37 -4.58
C ASN A 691 47.60 -36.01 -5.99
N GLU A 692 46.97 -35.37 -6.97
CA GLU A 692 46.95 -35.84 -8.37
C GLU A 692 48.33 -35.82 -9.01
N GLN A 693 49.14 -34.80 -8.67
CA GLN A 693 50.50 -34.64 -9.20
C GLN A 693 51.56 -35.40 -8.39
N ARG A 694 51.14 -36.14 -7.35
CA ARG A 694 52.03 -36.96 -6.54
C ARG A 694 52.65 -38.06 -7.41
N GLY A 695 53.97 -38.18 -7.35
CA GLY A 695 54.72 -39.14 -8.18
C GLY A 695 55.02 -38.69 -9.61
N TYR A 696 54.43 -37.60 -10.11
CA TYR A 696 54.82 -37.04 -11.39
C TYR A 696 56.23 -36.46 -11.29
N ASN A 697 57.12 -36.94 -12.15
CA ASN A 697 58.52 -36.55 -12.21
C ASN A 697 58.93 -36.28 -13.68
N ARG A 698 60.21 -35.95 -13.91
CA ARG A 698 60.69 -35.63 -15.26
C ARG A 698 60.58 -36.79 -16.24
N LEU A 699 60.70 -38.05 -15.76
CA LEU A 699 60.51 -39.24 -16.60
C LEU A 699 59.06 -39.37 -17.05
N TRP A 700 58.10 -39.09 -16.15
CA TRP A 700 56.68 -39.06 -16.47
C TRP A 700 56.34 -37.97 -17.51
N GLN A 701 56.94 -36.77 -17.40
CA GLN A 701 56.77 -35.70 -18.42
C GLN A 701 57.33 -36.12 -19.77
N ASN A 702 58.53 -36.69 -19.79
CA ASN A 702 59.16 -37.17 -21.03
C ASN A 702 58.32 -38.27 -21.71
N ALA A 703 57.70 -39.17 -20.93
CA ALA A 703 56.82 -40.22 -21.45
C ALA A 703 55.52 -39.67 -22.05
N ARG A 704 54.96 -38.59 -21.47
CA ARG A 704 53.78 -37.88 -22.00
C ARG A 704 54.08 -37.07 -23.25
N ALA A 705 55.25 -36.42 -23.29
CA ALA A 705 55.72 -35.72 -24.49
C ALA A 705 55.93 -36.70 -25.67
N ALA A 706 56.45 -37.90 -25.39
CA ALA A 706 56.63 -38.95 -26.39
C ALA A 706 55.31 -39.48 -26.99
N THR A 707 54.17 -39.30 -26.32
CA THR A 707 52.83 -39.66 -26.83
C THR A 707 52.08 -38.50 -27.49
N GLY A 708 52.75 -37.38 -27.77
CA GLY A 708 52.18 -36.26 -28.52
C GLY A 708 51.46 -35.21 -27.66
N HIS A 709 51.64 -35.21 -26.34
CA HIS A 709 51.16 -34.14 -25.47
C HIS A 709 52.29 -33.14 -25.19
N GLU A 710 52.41 -32.10 -26.02
CA GLU A 710 53.58 -31.21 -26.02
C GLU A 710 53.67 -30.24 -24.81
N ASP A 711 52.59 -30.06 -24.01
CA ASP A 711 52.52 -29.05 -22.94
C ASP A 711 52.18 -29.59 -21.54
N VAL A 712 52.70 -30.77 -21.14
CA VAL A 712 52.42 -31.31 -19.80
C VAL A 712 53.39 -30.80 -18.73
N VAL A 713 53.11 -29.61 -18.19
CA VAL A 713 53.89 -28.99 -17.10
C VAL A 713 53.46 -29.52 -15.73
N ILE A 714 54.40 -30.10 -14.97
CA ILE A 714 54.19 -30.41 -13.55
C ILE A 714 54.36 -29.14 -12.74
N HIS A 715 53.30 -28.71 -12.08
CA HIS A 715 53.38 -27.61 -11.13
C HIS A 715 54.16 -28.03 -9.87
N ARG A 716 55.01 -27.13 -9.40
CA ARG A 716 55.80 -27.31 -8.17
C ARG A 716 55.73 -25.99 -7.41
N GLY A 717 54.77 -25.86 -6.51
CA GLY A 717 54.61 -24.66 -5.70
C GLY A 717 55.86 -24.46 -4.84
N LYS A 718 56.72 -23.50 -5.19
CA LYS A 718 57.98 -23.26 -4.46
C LYS A 718 57.67 -22.85 -3.03
N LEU A 719 58.35 -23.48 -2.08
CA LEU A 719 58.28 -23.15 -0.67
C LEU A 719 59.64 -22.63 -0.20
N THR A 720 59.62 -21.64 0.69
CA THR A 720 60.82 -21.20 1.39
C THR A 720 61.25 -22.24 2.43
N PRO A 721 62.57 -22.42 2.67
CA PRO A 721 63.04 -23.28 3.75
C PRO A 721 62.45 -22.93 5.11
N ALA A 722 62.31 -21.64 5.41
CA ALA A 722 61.67 -21.15 6.64
C ALA A 722 60.21 -21.63 6.78
N PHE A 723 59.39 -21.48 5.73
CA PHE A 723 58.01 -21.96 5.77
C PHE A 723 57.93 -23.49 5.90
N CYS A 724 58.80 -24.23 5.20
CA CYS A 724 58.88 -25.68 5.37
C CYS A 724 59.23 -26.10 6.80
N LYS A 725 60.14 -25.40 7.47
CA LYS A 725 60.45 -25.67 8.87
C LYS A 725 59.27 -25.38 9.79
N SER A 726 58.45 -24.36 9.51
CA SER A 726 57.21 -24.10 10.25
C SER A 726 56.23 -25.28 10.16
N LEU A 727 56.01 -25.82 8.95
CA LEU A 727 55.17 -27.01 8.77
C LEU A 727 55.70 -28.24 9.51
N LEU A 728 57.03 -28.40 9.54
CA LEU A 728 57.69 -29.49 10.28
C LEU A 728 57.57 -29.33 11.80
N GLY A 729 57.69 -28.10 12.32
CA GLY A 729 57.52 -27.81 13.74
C GLY A 729 56.19 -28.32 14.27
N SER A 730 55.10 -28.11 13.53
CA SER A 730 53.77 -28.65 13.84
C SER A 730 53.66 -30.18 13.69
N ALA A 731 54.46 -30.81 12.82
CA ALA A 731 54.46 -32.26 12.62
C ALA A 731 55.16 -33.02 13.76
N PHE A 732 56.17 -32.41 14.39
CA PHE A 732 56.95 -33.03 15.46
C PHE A 732 56.39 -32.78 16.88
N THR A 733 55.39 -31.90 17.05
CA THR A 733 54.73 -31.64 18.35
C THR A 733 53.76 -32.74 18.81
N GLY A 734 53.44 -33.73 17.95
CA GLY A 734 52.44 -34.78 18.22
C GLY A 734 52.95 -36.11 18.78
N TYR A 735 54.26 -36.27 19.08
CA TYR A 735 54.83 -37.53 19.57
C TYR A 735 55.75 -37.35 20.79
N PRO A 736 55.50 -38.04 21.92
CA PRO A 736 56.44 -38.12 23.05
C PRO A 736 57.50 -39.17 22.73
N GLY A 737 58.58 -38.79 22.03
CA GLY A 737 59.58 -39.79 21.67
C GLY A 737 60.93 -39.31 21.13
N TYR A 738 61.07 -38.03 20.75
CA TYR A 738 62.38 -37.52 20.33
C TYR A 738 62.74 -36.29 21.15
N PRO A 739 63.91 -36.28 21.83
CA PRO A 739 64.32 -35.15 22.64
C PRO A 739 64.56 -33.96 21.71
N LEU A 740 63.71 -32.93 21.78
CA LEU A 740 64.19 -31.59 21.51
C LEU A 740 65.32 -31.36 22.51
N ALA A 741 66.56 -31.33 22.01
CA ALA A 741 67.72 -31.00 22.81
C ALA A 741 67.51 -29.59 23.37
N GLY A 742 67.03 -29.53 24.62
CA GLY A 742 67.00 -28.34 25.42
C GLY A 742 68.43 -27.82 25.54
N THR A 743 68.63 -26.60 25.06
CA THR A 743 69.78 -25.76 25.36
C THR A 743 70.08 -25.79 26.86
N GLY A 744 71.34 -26.05 27.20
CA GLY A 744 71.79 -26.41 28.53
C GLY A 744 71.45 -25.43 29.64
N ARG A 745 71.15 -26.01 30.81
CA ARG A 745 71.44 -25.40 32.11
C ARG A 745 72.29 -26.37 32.91
N GLY A 746 73.35 -25.82 33.49
CA GLY A 746 74.48 -26.54 34.05
C GLY A 746 74.12 -27.54 35.15
N ALA A 747 74.83 -28.66 35.13
CA ALA A 747 74.93 -29.57 36.25
C ALA A 747 75.64 -28.87 37.42
N ARG A 748 74.96 -28.77 38.55
CA ARG A 748 75.58 -28.71 39.87
C ARG A 748 75.21 -29.98 40.62
N ARG A 749 76.27 -30.73 40.93
CA ARG A 749 76.40 -31.92 41.80
C ARG A 749 75.83 -33.23 41.27
#